data_AF-A0A0W4ZAS8-F1
#
_entry.id   AF-A0A0W4ZAS8-F1
#
_cell.length_a   1.000
_cell.length_b   1.000
_cell.length_c   1.000
_cell.angle_alpha   90.00
_cell.angle_beta   90.00
_cell.angle_gamma   90.00
#
_symmetry.space_group_name_H-M   'P 1'
#
loop_
_entity.id
_entity.type
_entity.pdbx_description
1 polymer ?
#
loop_
_entity_poly.entity_id
_entity_poly.type
_entity_poly.pdbx_seq_one_letter_code
_entity_poly.pdbx_strand_id
1 'polypeptide(L)'
;MKTFVFVIFVILSTISYAFSKGINTYEPKENLNLFTSKKIRSYGPSIYPKSTDFLSKHLLSSSAWFIVLDDEVSMYSLILEDSITTEGQCKLYLEYLCQRLLKKLPEGNFTDILKKLCDSDKINKYCKGLFTEGYIKNDLHKKCNGIKDKLKYYYHLGEDLFLGTKNTKIEAEHCENYGTLCAVFQRICHNLIGDLCARFNGLCYKKYTKDNENSVLLKFIGEKIINSELTRNNLKHDESEEYSQCVDSLLDKCHCVTSFGPTMVKSCFEIQDTCKHFAQSVIFTCRCFDYYIKEFLSEELHITGYTKDIARNNCSLLDVCEQYMLLHCHTQTTKNLCNLIIKECTKKIDPDMLFINNISLGECRSAFENVNLTLFFSNERENSVSLPYKNPYLTLLIIFGTSLIRHGSSLEEKCKKFLEYDCTSHQHIFPNLDAYCQSRRTDECERLDTKVNETCVNLNKTYDDLGLASANGVWTILWNSTANNITTPQCQMLMEECTYFEHACLGIKSRCENVKALCYTLGIKRSHLNNVWKKLKEKMPFTDFSIFNQSHLPQSSDTSKLHQPILDICAELGGTNEVLFRWCLHPTPITPPPPVSITFPGNLLDRLFHDFSARHEDLKRDLLYVSEPPTLTECATYLYECHSLSNIFKDLTNCTILEKACYNSHKNYGRPKDSKFSKSA
;
A
#
# COMPACT_ATOMS: atom_id res chain seq x y z
N MET A 1 -22.30 -44.93 4.26
CA MET A 1 -21.46 -44.41 5.35
C MET A 1 -19.97 -44.34 4.94
N LYS A 2 -19.62 -43.55 3.90
CA LYS A 2 -18.22 -43.33 3.48
C LYS A 2 -17.91 -41.91 2.96
N THR A 3 -18.90 -41.01 2.93
CA THR A 3 -18.80 -39.66 2.34
C THR A 3 -18.56 -38.55 3.37
N PHE A 4 -18.57 -38.86 4.66
CA PHE A 4 -18.62 -37.86 5.75
C PHE A 4 -17.24 -37.47 6.34
N VAL A 5 -16.15 -37.96 5.74
CA VAL A 5 -14.77 -37.75 6.25
C VAL A 5 -14.01 -36.66 5.47
N PHE A 6 -14.41 -36.36 4.24
CA PHE A 6 -13.62 -35.51 3.34
C PHE A 6 -13.77 -34.00 3.62
N VAL A 7 -14.97 -33.54 4.03
CA VAL A 7 -15.26 -32.11 4.28
C VAL A 7 -14.52 -31.58 5.51
N ILE A 8 -14.46 -32.38 6.59
CA ILE A 8 -13.77 -32.00 7.84
C ILE A 8 -12.26 -31.84 7.62
N PHE A 9 -11.67 -32.55 6.65
CA PHE A 9 -10.24 -32.44 6.33
C PHE A 9 -9.88 -31.13 5.61
N VAL A 10 -10.80 -30.54 4.84
CA VAL A 10 -10.55 -29.25 4.16
C VAL A 10 -10.50 -28.10 5.18
N ILE A 11 -11.40 -28.10 6.17
CA ILE A 11 -11.49 -27.05 7.20
C ILE A 11 -10.32 -27.12 8.21
N LEU A 12 -9.76 -28.31 8.47
CA LEU A 12 -8.61 -28.47 9.37
C LEU A 12 -7.24 -28.32 8.70
N SER A 13 -7.16 -28.40 7.36
CA SER A 13 -5.89 -28.34 6.64
C SER A 13 -5.40 -26.91 6.37
N THR A 14 -6.29 -25.93 6.18
CA THR A 14 -5.92 -24.50 6.05
C THR A 14 -5.17 -23.98 7.28
N ILE A 15 -5.59 -24.36 8.49
CA ILE A 15 -4.95 -23.95 9.75
C ILE A 15 -3.62 -24.69 9.98
N SER A 16 -3.55 -25.98 9.60
CA SER A 16 -2.39 -26.84 9.92
C SER A 16 -1.24 -26.75 8.90
N TYR A 17 -1.50 -26.38 7.65
CA TYR A 17 -0.49 -26.45 6.58
C TYR A 17 0.60 -25.36 6.69
N ALA A 18 0.25 -24.19 7.23
CA ALA A 18 1.10 -22.99 7.27
C ALA A 18 2.42 -23.15 8.05
N PHE A 19 2.57 -24.21 8.87
CA PHE A 19 3.67 -24.40 9.81
C PHE A 19 4.60 -25.59 9.50
N SER A 20 4.46 -26.24 8.33
CA SER A 20 4.94 -27.63 8.18
C SER A 20 6.44 -27.85 7.88
N LYS A 21 7.03 -27.22 6.83
CA LYS A 21 8.36 -27.66 6.33
C LYS A 21 9.33 -26.58 5.87
N GLY A 22 10.58 -26.77 6.29
CA GLY A 22 11.73 -25.90 6.07
C GLY A 22 12.23 -25.74 4.63
N ILE A 23 13.07 -24.73 4.48
CA ILE A 23 13.56 -24.15 3.23
C ILE A 23 14.79 -24.89 2.71
N ASN A 24 14.93 -24.98 1.38
CA ASN A 24 16.20 -25.16 0.66
C ASN A 24 16.11 -24.43 -0.70
N THR A 25 17.21 -23.84 -1.16
CA THR A 25 17.31 -22.95 -2.34
C THR A 25 18.01 -23.62 -3.53
N TYR A 26 17.81 -23.13 -4.78
CA TYR A 26 18.78 -23.15 -5.91
C TYR A 26 18.28 -22.36 -7.17
N GLU A 27 19.16 -22.07 -8.15
CA GLU A 27 18.97 -21.25 -9.40
C GLU A 27 19.75 -21.92 -10.61
N PRO A 28 20.14 -21.34 -11.79
CA PRO A 28 19.95 -20.02 -12.49
C PRO A 28 19.42 -20.14 -13.98
N LYS A 29 19.51 -19.25 -15.02
CA LYS A 29 20.12 -17.92 -15.43
C LYS A 29 19.23 -17.27 -16.57
N GLU A 30 19.36 -16.07 -17.22
CA GLU A 30 20.45 -15.13 -17.64
C GLU A 30 19.96 -13.75 -18.27
N ASN A 31 20.84 -12.72 -18.38
CA ASN A 31 20.89 -11.47 -19.24
C ASN A 31 19.77 -10.37 -19.21
N LEU A 32 19.95 -9.04 -19.45
CA LEU A 32 20.89 -8.20 -20.27
C LEU A 32 21.11 -6.72 -19.71
N ASN A 33 21.73 -5.79 -20.48
CA ASN A 33 22.28 -4.42 -20.11
C ASN A 33 21.48 -3.17 -20.62
N LEU A 34 21.81 -1.91 -20.17
CA LEU A 34 21.97 -0.68 -21.03
C LEU A 34 22.30 0.70 -20.33
N PHE A 35 23.35 1.39 -20.85
CA PHE A 35 23.67 2.85 -20.89
C PHE A 35 24.17 3.73 -19.69
N THR A 36 24.84 4.84 -20.05
CA THR A 36 25.67 5.75 -19.21
C THR A 36 25.78 7.18 -19.78
N SER A 37 26.12 8.18 -18.94
CA SER A 37 26.73 9.48 -19.36
C SER A 37 27.50 10.16 -18.19
N LYS A 38 28.18 11.30 -18.41
CA LYS A 38 29.22 11.84 -17.49
C LYS A 38 29.23 13.38 -17.34
N LYS A 39 29.67 13.82 -16.14
CA LYS A 39 30.11 15.18 -15.70
C LYS A 39 29.04 16.28 -15.52
N ILE A 40 28.92 16.75 -14.28
CA ILE A 40 28.69 18.16 -13.93
C ILE A 40 29.72 18.55 -12.85
N ARG A 41 30.17 19.81 -12.82
CA ARG A 41 31.02 20.41 -11.77
C ARG A 41 30.51 21.81 -11.42
N SER A 42 30.88 22.29 -10.23
CA SER A 42 30.57 23.62 -9.64
C SER A 42 29.09 23.95 -9.48
N TYR A 43 28.68 24.19 -8.23
CA TYR A 43 27.34 24.62 -7.84
C TYR A 43 27.33 26.09 -7.37
N GLY A 44 26.22 26.79 -7.62
CA GLY A 44 25.90 28.09 -7.04
C GLY A 44 24.40 28.18 -6.73
N PRO A 45 23.93 29.16 -5.93
CA PRO A 45 22.59 29.12 -5.33
C PRO A 45 21.40 29.22 -6.30
N SER A 46 21.64 29.51 -7.58
CA SER A 46 20.62 29.71 -8.62
C SER A 46 20.27 28.44 -9.43
N ILE A 47 20.84 27.28 -9.10
CA ILE A 47 20.51 26.00 -9.74
C ILE A 47 20.27 24.91 -8.68
N TYR A 48 19.15 25.03 -7.97
CA TYR A 48 18.42 23.83 -7.57
C TYR A 48 17.97 23.11 -8.85
N PRO A 49 18.07 21.79 -8.94
CA PRO A 49 18.09 21.12 -10.24
C PRO A 49 16.73 21.13 -10.91
N LYS A 50 16.71 21.37 -12.23
CA LYS A 50 15.54 21.12 -13.10
C LYS A 50 15.20 19.63 -13.25
N SER A 51 15.64 18.77 -12.32
CA SER A 51 15.29 17.35 -12.24
C SER A 51 14.02 17.11 -11.41
N THR A 52 13.14 18.12 -11.33
CA THR A 52 11.74 17.97 -10.87
C THR A 52 10.89 17.16 -11.85
N ASP A 53 11.43 16.83 -13.04
CA ASP A 53 10.82 16.00 -14.10
C ASP A 53 10.27 14.63 -13.65
N PHE A 54 10.56 14.17 -12.42
CA PHE A 54 10.17 12.84 -11.91
C PHE A 54 9.48 12.86 -10.54
N LEU A 55 8.69 13.89 -10.24
CA LEU A 55 7.64 13.78 -9.24
C LEU A 55 6.57 12.79 -9.75
N SER A 56 6.53 11.58 -9.20
CA SER A 56 5.29 10.79 -9.14
C SER A 56 4.75 10.83 -7.72
N LYS A 57 3.53 10.33 -7.54
CA LYS A 57 2.76 10.43 -6.31
C LYS A 57 3.43 9.77 -5.09
N HIS A 58 4.27 8.75 -5.29
CA HIS A 58 5.16 8.22 -4.26
C HIS A 58 6.63 8.04 -4.69
N LEU A 59 7.06 8.50 -5.87
CA LEU A 59 8.49 8.52 -6.22
C LEU A 59 9.24 9.62 -5.46
N LEU A 60 9.74 9.18 -4.31
CA LEU A 60 11.06 9.51 -3.78
C LEU A 60 11.27 10.90 -3.17
N SER A 61 10.33 11.85 -3.13
CA SER A 61 10.49 13.05 -2.28
C SER A 61 9.16 13.72 -1.88
N SER A 62 8.79 13.60 -0.60
CA SER A 62 7.76 14.41 0.04
C SER A 62 8.20 15.88 0.19
N SER A 63 7.30 16.86 0.13
CA SER A 63 7.69 18.27 0.32
C SER A 63 8.30 18.52 1.73
N ALA A 64 7.86 17.76 2.74
CA ALA A 64 8.42 17.74 4.08
C ALA A 64 9.86 17.22 4.14
N TRP A 65 10.28 16.39 3.17
CA TRP A 65 11.66 15.90 3.12
C TRP A 65 12.65 17.03 2.83
N PHE A 66 12.28 18.03 2.02
CA PHE A 66 13.18 19.15 1.71
C PHE A 66 13.50 20.00 2.95
N ILE A 67 12.54 20.30 3.82
CA ILE A 67 12.83 20.99 5.09
C ILE A 67 13.56 20.12 6.11
N VAL A 68 13.45 18.79 6.02
CA VAL A 68 14.25 17.87 6.83
C VAL A 68 15.71 17.89 6.37
N LEU A 69 15.97 17.83 5.05
CA LEU A 69 17.32 17.97 4.47
C LEU A 69 17.99 19.31 4.81
N ASP A 70 17.21 20.39 4.85
CA ASP A 70 17.67 21.76 5.11
C ASP A 70 17.83 22.10 6.61
N ASP A 71 17.53 21.15 7.51
CA ASP A 71 17.51 21.33 8.96
C ASP A 71 18.40 20.30 9.68
N GLU A 72 19.55 20.76 10.17
CA GLU A 72 20.56 19.87 10.79
C GLU A 72 20.01 19.07 11.97
N VAL A 73 19.07 19.63 12.75
CA VAL A 73 18.44 18.94 13.89
C VAL A 73 17.59 17.76 13.41
N SER A 74 16.83 17.95 12.32
CA SER A 74 16.02 16.91 11.69
C SER A 74 16.89 15.83 11.05
N MET A 75 18.00 16.20 10.41
CA MET A 75 18.94 15.22 9.82
C MET A 75 19.69 14.39 10.86
N TYR A 76 20.23 15.01 11.92
CA TYR A 76 20.81 14.24 13.01
C TYR A 76 19.75 13.39 13.74
N SER A 77 18.50 13.88 13.84
CA SER A 77 17.37 13.10 14.37
C SER A 77 17.01 11.89 13.48
N LEU A 78 17.11 12.01 12.16
CA LEU A 78 16.90 10.88 11.26
C LEU A 78 17.96 9.79 11.45
N ILE A 79 19.21 10.19 11.68
CA ILE A 79 20.37 9.30 11.83
C ILE A 79 20.40 8.61 13.19
N LEU A 80 20.05 9.32 14.27
CA LEU A 80 20.17 8.84 15.64
C LEU A 80 18.90 8.07 16.05
N GLU A 81 18.97 6.74 15.94
CA GLU A 81 17.86 5.86 16.30
C GLU A 81 17.65 5.78 17.83
N ASP A 82 16.60 5.05 18.23
CA ASP A 82 16.19 4.80 19.62
C ASP A 82 17.26 4.10 20.50
N SER A 83 18.34 3.60 19.87
CA SER A 83 19.50 2.99 20.54
C SER A 83 20.49 3.98 21.16
N ILE A 84 20.36 5.29 20.89
CA ILE A 84 21.31 6.33 21.35
C ILE A 84 20.77 7.05 22.59
N THR A 85 21.11 6.57 23.79
CA THR A 85 20.61 7.12 25.06
C THR A 85 21.58 8.07 25.79
N THR A 86 22.79 8.29 25.25
CA THR A 86 23.83 9.13 25.87
C THR A 86 24.61 10.00 24.87
N GLU A 87 25.16 11.13 25.35
CA GLU A 87 26.06 12.00 24.57
C GLU A 87 27.26 11.22 24.01
N GLY A 88 27.80 10.27 24.79
CA GLY A 88 28.91 9.41 24.38
C GLY A 88 28.57 8.50 23.20
N GLN A 89 27.44 7.80 23.25
CA GLN A 89 26.97 6.98 22.12
C GLN A 89 26.72 7.84 20.88
N CYS A 90 26.10 9.02 21.04
CA CYS A 90 25.82 9.94 19.94
C CYS A 90 27.10 10.34 19.19
N LYS A 91 28.16 10.76 19.90
CA LYS A 91 29.44 11.14 19.27
C LYS A 91 30.10 9.94 18.60
N LEU A 92 30.24 8.82 19.32
CA LEU A 92 30.87 7.60 18.79
C LEU A 92 30.17 7.10 17.52
N TYR A 93 28.84 7.22 17.43
CA TYR A 93 28.07 6.77 16.27
C TYR A 93 28.21 7.72 15.07
N LEU A 94 28.09 9.04 15.27
CA LEU A 94 28.27 10.01 14.19
C LEU A 94 29.71 10.02 13.68
N GLU A 95 30.70 9.98 14.59
CA GLU A 95 32.12 9.83 14.23
C GLU A 95 32.37 8.52 13.47
N TYR A 96 31.74 7.40 13.86
CA TYR A 96 31.85 6.12 13.15
C TYR A 96 31.32 6.23 11.71
N LEU A 97 30.12 6.79 11.49
CA LEU A 97 29.56 7.01 10.15
C LEU A 97 30.51 7.88 9.31
N CYS A 98 30.96 9.00 9.85
CA CYS A 98 31.83 9.95 9.16
C CYS A 98 33.23 9.39 8.86
N GLN A 99 33.77 8.51 9.70
CA GLN A 99 35.09 7.92 9.50
C GLN A 99 35.07 6.60 8.70
N ARG A 100 33.95 5.87 8.66
CA ARG A 100 33.84 4.52 8.08
C ARG A 100 32.91 4.40 6.87
N LEU A 101 31.70 4.96 6.94
CA LEU A 101 30.75 4.93 5.83
C LEU A 101 31.16 5.95 4.75
N LEU A 102 31.41 7.20 5.15
CA LEU A 102 31.64 8.30 4.21
C LEU A 102 32.84 8.06 3.27
N LYS A 103 33.86 7.33 3.74
CA LYS A 103 35.06 6.98 2.95
C LYS A 103 34.86 5.82 1.97
N LYS A 104 33.73 5.10 2.04
CA LYS A 104 33.36 4.01 1.14
C LYS A 104 32.33 4.43 0.09
N LEU A 105 31.62 5.54 0.31
CA LEU A 105 30.59 6.03 -0.61
C LEU A 105 31.22 6.79 -1.80
N PRO A 106 30.78 6.52 -3.05
CA PRO A 106 31.06 7.35 -4.21
C PRO A 106 30.56 8.79 -4.08
N GLU A 107 30.98 9.68 -4.99
CA GLU A 107 30.35 11.01 -5.11
C GLU A 107 28.87 10.88 -5.54
N GLY A 108 27.99 11.61 -4.88
CA GLY A 108 26.53 11.54 -5.06
C GLY A 108 25.78 12.31 -3.97
N ASN A 109 24.49 12.53 -4.17
CA ASN A 109 23.65 13.38 -3.32
C ASN A 109 23.68 12.96 -1.85
N PHE A 110 23.50 11.67 -1.57
CA PHE A 110 23.55 11.12 -0.21
C PHE A 110 24.90 11.39 0.48
N THR A 111 25.99 11.15 -0.25
CA THR A 111 27.35 11.35 0.22
C THR A 111 27.62 12.83 0.52
N ASP A 112 27.11 13.74 -0.30
CA ASP A 112 27.27 15.18 -0.12
C ASP A 112 26.39 15.75 1.01
N ILE A 113 25.24 15.12 1.31
CA ILE A 113 24.47 15.39 2.53
C ILE A 113 25.26 14.94 3.76
N LEU A 114 25.77 13.71 3.77
CA LEU A 114 26.58 13.21 4.89
C LEU A 114 27.86 14.04 5.12
N LYS A 115 28.57 14.46 4.06
CA LYS A 115 29.75 15.35 4.17
C LYS A 115 29.43 16.61 5.00
N LYS A 116 28.26 17.23 4.82
CA LYS A 116 27.84 18.46 5.53
C LYS A 116 27.55 18.24 7.03
N LEU A 117 27.18 17.02 7.41
CA LEU A 117 26.87 16.59 8.78
C LEU A 117 28.11 16.05 9.52
N CYS A 118 29.20 15.80 8.80
CA CYS A 118 30.44 15.21 9.33
C CYS A 118 31.48 16.22 9.83
N ASP A 119 31.04 17.42 10.18
CA ASP A 119 31.83 18.43 10.87
C ASP A 119 31.91 18.10 12.37
N SER A 120 33.13 17.99 12.91
CA SER A 120 33.37 17.57 14.30
C SER A 120 32.83 18.55 15.34
N ASP A 121 32.80 19.85 15.05
CA ASP A 121 32.26 20.86 15.95
C ASP A 121 30.73 20.84 15.92
N LYS A 122 30.12 20.63 14.74
CA LYS A 122 28.67 20.38 14.64
C LYS A 122 28.26 19.11 15.39
N ILE A 123 28.97 17.99 15.22
CA ILE A 123 28.68 16.73 15.94
C ILE A 123 28.77 16.94 17.45
N ASN A 124 29.82 17.61 17.94
CA ASN A 124 29.98 17.88 19.36
C ASN A 124 28.90 18.81 19.91
N LYS A 125 28.58 19.89 19.18
CA LYS A 125 27.52 20.84 19.52
C LYS A 125 26.15 20.16 19.51
N TYR A 126 25.89 19.28 18.54
CA TYR A 126 24.64 18.54 18.42
C TYR A 126 24.45 17.56 19.57
N CYS A 127 25.37 16.61 19.74
CA CYS A 127 25.25 15.60 20.79
C CYS A 127 25.15 16.24 22.19
N LYS A 128 25.98 17.25 22.49
CA LYS A 128 25.86 17.98 23.77
C LYS A 128 24.51 18.69 23.90
N GLY A 129 24.07 19.41 22.86
CA GLY A 129 22.82 20.17 22.88
C GLY A 129 21.54 19.32 22.87
N LEU A 130 21.62 18.04 22.49
CA LEU A 130 20.52 17.07 22.58
C LEU A 130 20.30 16.59 24.02
N PHE A 131 21.37 16.27 24.75
CA PHE A 131 21.27 15.72 26.11
C PHE A 131 21.25 16.78 27.22
N THR A 132 21.90 17.95 27.01
CA THR A 132 21.79 19.10 27.91
C THR A 132 20.52 19.93 27.65
N GLU A 133 20.11 20.74 28.63
CA GLU A 133 19.04 21.73 28.42
C GLU A 133 19.58 22.89 27.58
N GLY A 134 19.26 22.87 26.28
CA GLY A 134 19.78 23.80 25.30
C GLY A 134 18.91 23.90 24.06
N TYR A 135 19.32 24.75 23.11
CA TYR A 135 18.49 25.13 21.98
C TYR A 135 18.05 23.94 21.10
N ILE A 136 18.89 22.90 20.97
CA ILE A 136 18.61 21.71 20.15
C ILE A 136 17.52 20.85 20.77
N LYS A 137 17.66 20.50 22.06
CA LYS A 137 16.62 19.79 22.82
C LYS A 137 15.28 20.54 22.80
N ASN A 138 15.31 21.87 22.92
CA ASN A 138 14.10 22.71 22.88
C ASN A 138 13.47 22.77 21.47
N ASP A 139 14.27 22.88 20.41
CA ASP A 139 13.80 22.87 19.02
C ASP A 139 13.25 21.50 18.60
N LEU A 140 13.93 20.41 18.96
CA LEU A 140 13.42 19.05 18.81
C LEU A 140 12.09 18.86 19.56
N HIS A 141 11.97 19.36 20.79
CA HIS A 141 10.71 19.31 21.55
C HIS A 141 9.60 20.13 20.89
N LYS A 142 9.92 21.32 20.35
CA LYS A 142 9.00 22.14 19.55
C LYS A 142 8.52 21.38 18.30
N LYS A 143 9.42 20.71 17.57
CA LYS A 143 9.10 19.88 16.40
C LYS A 143 8.23 18.68 16.76
N CYS A 144 8.60 17.90 17.79
CA CYS A 144 7.77 16.79 18.28
C CYS A 144 6.35 17.25 18.68
N ASN A 145 6.21 18.39 19.40
CA ASN A 145 4.90 18.91 19.78
C ASN A 145 4.11 19.46 18.59
N GLY A 146 4.75 20.17 17.64
CA GLY A 146 4.09 20.67 16.43
C GLY A 146 3.51 19.54 15.58
N ILE A 147 4.28 18.45 15.39
CA ILE A 147 3.82 17.22 14.73
C ILE A 147 2.66 16.60 15.54
N LYS A 148 2.84 16.37 16.84
CA LYS A 148 1.82 15.82 17.75
C LYS A 148 0.49 16.56 17.68
N ASP A 149 0.50 17.89 17.74
CA ASP A 149 -0.72 18.68 17.81
C ASP A 149 -1.43 18.77 16.44
N LYS A 150 -0.70 18.70 15.32
CA LYS A 150 -1.32 18.51 13.99
C LYS A 150 -1.85 17.08 13.78
N LEU A 151 -1.16 16.05 14.26
CA LEU A 151 -1.67 14.66 14.23
C LEU A 151 -2.92 14.50 15.11
N LYS A 152 -2.97 15.18 16.28
CA LYS A 152 -4.20 15.29 17.09
C LYS A 152 -5.33 15.99 16.36
N TYR A 153 -5.04 17.08 15.63
CA TYR A 153 -6.04 17.77 14.81
C TYR A 153 -6.68 16.79 13.80
N TYR A 154 -5.87 16.04 13.04
CA TYR A 154 -6.40 15.01 12.14
C TYR A 154 -7.14 13.88 12.87
N TYR A 155 -6.69 13.48 14.07
CA TYR A 155 -7.39 12.50 14.89
C TYR A 155 -8.79 12.98 15.32
N HIS A 156 -8.93 14.24 15.74
CA HIS A 156 -10.21 14.82 16.13
C HIS A 156 -11.13 15.16 14.94
N LEU A 157 -10.60 15.30 13.73
CA LEU A 157 -11.39 15.28 12.50
C LEU A 157 -11.86 13.87 12.11
N GLY A 158 -11.28 12.82 12.71
CA GLY A 158 -11.41 11.43 12.27
C GLY A 158 -12.81 10.80 12.37
N GLU A 159 -13.75 11.42 13.07
CA GLU A 159 -15.09 10.85 13.32
C GLU A 159 -16.17 11.33 12.32
N ASP A 160 -16.01 12.52 11.70
CA ASP A 160 -17.01 13.15 10.81
C ASP A 160 -16.57 13.28 9.33
N LEU A 161 -15.52 12.56 8.90
CA LEU A 161 -14.83 12.71 7.60
C LEU A 161 -15.71 12.56 6.32
N PHE A 162 -16.94 12.06 6.42
CA PHE A 162 -17.75 11.62 5.27
C PHE A 162 -19.06 12.38 5.03
N LEU A 163 -19.50 13.25 5.94
CA LEU A 163 -20.67 14.11 5.70
C LEU A 163 -20.24 15.44 5.09
N GLY A 164 -20.65 15.68 3.84
CA GLY A 164 -20.26 16.88 3.09
C GLY A 164 -20.88 18.16 3.66
N THR A 165 -20.03 19.11 4.09
CA THR A 165 -20.36 20.55 4.23
C THR A 165 -19.15 21.43 4.56
N LYS A 166 -18.00 20.86 4.98
CA LYS A 166 -16.75 21.60 5.27
C LYS A 166 -15.51 20.94 4.66
N ASN A 167 -14.51 21.74 4.32
CA ASN A 167 -13.17 21.31 3.87
C ASN A 167 -12.32 20.87 5.07
N THR A 168 -12.71 19.78 5.72
CA THR A 168 -11.99 19.19 6.87
C THR A 168 -11.59 17.74 6.60
N LYS A 169 -11.08 17.49 5.39
CA LYS A 169 -10.65 16.16 4.94
C LYS A 169 -9.13 16.01 5.00
N ILE A 170 -8.66 14.78 5.19
CA ILE A 170 -7.26 14.40 4.95
C ILE A 170 -7.08 14.21 3.44
N GLU A 171 -5.91 14.55 2.91
CA GLU A 171 -5.60 14.59 1.47
C GLU A 171 -4.24 13.92 1.19
N ALA A 172 -3.94 13.64 -0.08
CA ALA A 172 -2.70 12.96 -0.46
C ALA A 172 -1.45 13.70 0.05
N GLU A 173 -1.38 15.02 -0.15
CA GLU A 173 -0.27 15.85 0.33
C GLU A 173 -0.13 15.81 1.86
N HIS A 174 -1.25 15.71 2.60
CA HIS A 174 -1.20 15.55 4.06
C HIS A 174 -0.57 14.21 4.45
N CYS A 175 -0.88 13.13 3.72
CA CYS A 175 -0.30 11.81 3.95
C CYS A 175 1.18 11.71 3.54
N GLU A 176 1.56 12.31 2.40
CA GLU A 176 2.95 12.45 1.97
C GLU A 176 3.80 13.20 3.01
N ASN A 177 3.33 14.36 3.48
CA ASN A 177 4.10 15.22 4.39
C ASN A 177 4.17 14.67 5.81
N TYR A 178 3.02 14.35 6.42
CA TYR A 178 3.01 13.88 7.82
C TYR A 178 3.40 12.41 7.95
N GLY A 179 3.30 11.60 6.89
CA GLY A 179 3.92 10.28 6.81
C GLY A 179 5.45 10.35 6.90
N THR A 180 6.09 11.20 6.08
CA THR A 180 7.55 11.45 6.15
C THR A 180 7.97 11.99 7.51
N LEU A 181 7.24 12.96 8.09
CA LEU A 181 7.56 13.48 9.43
C LEU A 181 7.44 12.41 10.52
N CYS A 182 6.43 11.54 10.44
CA CYS A 182 6.33 10.37 11.33
C CYS A 182 7.51 9.42 11.16
N ALA A 183 7.86 9.07 9.92
CA ALA A 183 9.02 8.23 9.64
C ALA A 183 10.32 8.83 10.21
N VAL A 184 10.56 10.14 10.03
CA VAL A 184 11.73 10.84 10.61
C VAL A 184 11.70 10.79 12.14
N PHE A 185 10.68 11.37 12.77
CA PHE A 185 10.72 11.76 14.18
C PHE A 185 10.26 10.70 15.19
N GLN A 186 9.49 9.69 14.76
CA GLN A 186 8.84 8.77 15.70
C GLN A 186 9.82 8.05 16.63
N ARG A 187 11.00 7.65 16.15
CA ARG A 187 12.01 6.93 16.96
C ARG A 187 12.65 7.78 18.07
N ILE A 188 12.53 9.11 18.02
CA ILE A 188 13.08 10.03 19.03
C ILE A 188 11.98 10.65 19.88
N CYS A 189 10.85 11.04 19.28
CA CYS A 189 9.70 11.52 20.04
C CYS A 189 9.00 10.36 20.78
N HIS A 190 9.25 9.09 20.41
CA HIS A 190 8.69 7.87 21.00
C HIS A 190 7.16 7.99 21.25
N ASN A 191 6.73 7.70 22.48
CA ASN A 191 5.34 7.72 22.95
C ASN A 191 4.63 9.08 22.78
N LEU A 192 5.36 10.16 22.50
CA LEU A 192 4.78 11.49 22.25
C LEU A 192 4.03 11.56 20.92
N ILE A 193 4.40 10.74 19.93
CA ILE A 193 3.74 10.67 18.61
C ILE A 193 3.51 9.24 18.06
N GLY A 194 4.13 8.18 18.58
CA GLY A 194 4.07 6.83 17.97
C GLY A 194 2.64 6.30 17.73
N ASP A 195 1.77 6.40 18.73
CA ASP A 195 0.35 6.02 18.62
C ASP A 195 -0.41 6.91 17.63
N LEU A 196 -0.07 8.20 17.56
CA LEU A 196 -0.68 9.16 16.65
C LEU A 196 -0.25 8.91 15.19
N CYS A 197 1.02 8.57 14.97
CA CYS A 197 1.57 8.19 13.67
C CYS A 197 0.96 6.88 13.14
N ALA A 198 0.80 5.86 13.99
CA ALA A 198 0.08 4.64 13.58
C ALA A 198 -1.37 4.93 13.16
N ARG A 199 -2.10 5.71 13.98
CA ARG A 199 -3.48 6.11 13.67
C ARG A 199 -3.57 6.96 12.40
N PHE A 200 -2.63 7.87 12.18
CA PHE A 200 -2.56 8.68 10.98
C PHE A 200 -2.27 7.84 9.72
N ASN A 201 -1.36 6.86 9.79
CA ASN A 201 -1.16 5.90 8.69
C ASN A 201 -2.42 5.08 8.40
N GLY A 202 -3.21 4.71 9.42
CA GLY A 202 -4.51 4.07 9.25
C GLY A 202 -5.56 4.99 8.56
N LEU A 203 -5.55 6.28 8.87
CA LEU A 203 -6.38 7.28 8.18
C LEU A 203 -5.92 7.51 6.73
N CYS A 204 -4.62 7.50 6.45
CA CYS A 204 -4.08 7.60 5.10
C CYS A 204 -4.39 6.37 4.25
N TYR A 205 -4.27 5.15 4.79
CA TYR A 205 -4.75 3.94 4.12
C TYR A 205 -6.23 4.08 3.73
N LYS A 206 -7.09 4.48 4.68
CA LYS A 206 -8.52 4.73 4.41
C LYS A 206 -8.76 5.78 3.33
N LYS A 207 -7.96 6.85 3.28
CA LYS A 207 -8.05 7.89 2.24
C LYS A 207 -7.76 7.29 0.87
N TYR A 208 -6.60 6.65 0.69
CA TYR A 208 -6.22 6.06 -0.60
C TYR A 208 -7.15 4.91 -1.03
N THR A 209 -7.58 4.04 -0.12
CA THR A 209 -8.58 3.00 -0.46
C THR A 209 -9.91 3.60 -0.89
N LYS A 210 -10.38 4.70 -0.26
CA LYS A 210 -11.62 5.38 -0.68
C LYS A 210 -11.44 6.18 -1.97
N ASP A 211 -10.26 6.74 -2.23
CA ASP A 211 -9.95 7.40 -3.50
C ASP A 211 -9.94 6.39 -4.65
N ASN A 212 -9.35 5.21 -4.44
CA ASN A 212 -9.42 4.10 -5.39
C ASN A 212 -10.87 3.64 -5.59
N GLU A 213 -11.62 3.33 -4.52
CA GLU A 213 -13.03 2.93 -4.60
C GLU A 213 -13.84 3.95 -5.43
N ASN A 214 -13.72 5.25 -5.13
CA ASN A 214 -14.37 6.31 -5.90
C ASN A 214 -13.87 6.39 -7.36
N SER A 215 -12.58 6.15 -7.61
CA SER A 215 -11.97 6.13 -8.96
C SER A 215 -12.48 4.96 -9.80
N VAL A 216 -12.61 3.77 -9.21
CA VAL A 216 -13.23 2.59 -9.82
C VAL A 216 -14.70 2.85 -10.10
N LEU A 217 -15.48 3.30 -9.10
CA LEU A 217 -16.91 3.63 -9.29
C LEU A 217 -17.10 4.70 -10.38
N LEU A 218 -16.26 5.75 -10.44
CA LEU A 218 -16.27 6.74 -11.53
C LEU A 218 -15.98 6.11 -12.90
N LYS A 219 -14.98 5.25 -13.00
CA LYS A 219 -14.59 4.58 -14.25
C LYS A 219 -15.63 3.52 -14.70
N PHE A 220 -16.40 2.96 -13.77
CA PHE A 220 -17.40 1.92 -14.02
C PHE A 220 -18.81 2.43 -14.30
N ILE A 221 -19.24 3.45 -13.56
CA ILE A 221 -20.60 4.01 -13.60
C ILE A 221 -20.66 5.28 -14.46
N GLY A 222 -19.59 6.09 -14.41
CA GLY A 222 -19.67 7.54 -14.54
C GLY A 222 -20.38 8.03 -15.79
N GLU A 223 -19.98 7.57 -16.98
CA GLU A 223 -20.42 8.16 -18.25
C GLU A 223 -21.94 8.17 -18.48
N LYS A 224 -22.71 7.27 -17.84
CA LYS A 224 -24.19 7.33 -17.91
C LYS A 224 -24.77 8.38 -16.97
N ILE A 225 -24.46 8.31 -15.67
CA ILE A 225 -24.99 9.24 -14.65
C ILE A 225 -24.51 10.67 -14.91
N ILE A 226 -23.23 10.84 -15.23
CA ILE A 226 -22.65 12.17 -15.47
C ILE A 226 -23.37 12.84 -16.64
N ASN A 227 -23.78 12.10 -17.68
CA ASN A 227 -24.56 12.68 -18.78
C ASN A 227 -26.00 13.04 -18.38
N SER A 228 -26.70 12.25 -17.56
CA SER A 228 -28.05 12.62 -17.08
C SER A 228 -28.02 13.84 -16.14
N GLU A 229 -27.11 13.82 -15.17
CA GLU A 229 -26.89 14.92 -14.20
C GLU A 229 -26.46 16.22 -14.90
N LEU A 230 -25.67 16.15 -15.98
CA LEU A 230 -25.27 17.36 -16.73
C LEU A 230 -26.39 17.94 -17.62
N THR A 231 -27.37 17.14 -18.05
CA THR A 231 -28.59 17.67 -18.70
C THR A 231 -29.54 18.39 -17.74
N ARG A 232 -29.40 18.19 -16.41
CA ARG A 232 -30.29 18.69 -15.34
C ARG A 232 -30.42 20.23 -15.24
N ASN A 233 -29.66 21.00 -16.02
CA ASN A 233 -29.87 22.45 -16.18
C ASN A 233 -31.21 22.82 -16.86
N ASN A 234 -31.96 21.86 -17.40
CA ASN A 234 -33.32 22.08 -17.90
C ASN A 234 -34.32 21.04 -17.36
N LEU A 235 -35.45 21.56 -16.84
CA LEU A 235 -36.70 20.85 -16.49
C LEU A 235 -36.67 19.91 -15.26
N LYS A 236 -37.88 19.63 -14.76
CA LYS A 236 -38.14 18.76 -13.61
C LYS A 236 -38.13 17.30 -14.07
N HIS A 237 -37.20 16.49 -13.59
CA HIS A 237 -37.25 15.03 -13.65
C HIS A 237 -37.21 14.44 -12.23
N ASP A 238 -37.56 13.16 -12.13
CA ASP A 238 -37.77 12.45 -10.87
C ASP A 238 -36.45 11.82 -10.38
N GLU A 239 -36.05 12.06 -9.13
CA GLU A 239 -34.77 11.58 -8.56
C GLU A 239 -34.64 10.03 -8.61
N SER A 240 -35.77 9.35 -8.72
CA SER A 240 -35.90 7.90 -8.88
C SER A 240 -35.22 7.33 -10.14
N GLU A 241 -35.22 8.06 -11.25
CA GLU A 241 -34.87 7.52 -12.59
C GLU A 241 -33.36 7.57 -12.91
N GLU A 242 -32.61 8.46 -12.26
CA GLU A 242 -31.14 8.51 -12.34
C GLU A 242 -30.50 7.49 -11.36
N TYR A 243 -31.17 7.27 -10.23
CA TYR A 243 -30.78 6.30 -9.21
C TYR A 243 -30.88 4.85 -9.71
N SER A 244 -31.95 4.47 -10.43
CA SER A 244 -32.06 3.14 -11.02
C SER A 244 -30.95 2.85 -12.04
N GLN A 245 -30.63 3.81 -12.92
CA GLN A 245 -29.54 3.67 -13.89
C GLN A 245 -28.17 3.45 -13.24
N CYS A 246 -27.93 4.04 -12.07
CA CYS A 246 -26.75 3.74 -11.26
C CYS A 246 -26.74 2.27 -10.79
N VAL A 247 -27.85 1.85 -10.16
CA VAL A 247 -28.00 0.51 -9.57
C VAL A 247 -27.86 -0.56 -10.65
N ASP A 248 -28.58 -0.42 -11.76
CA ASP A 248 -28.51 -1.34 -12.90
C ASP A 248 -27.09 -1.44 -13.49
N SER A 249 -26.39 -0.31 -13.63
CA SER A 249 -25.02 -0.28 -14.17
C SER A 249 -23.96 -0.77 -13.18
N LEU A 250 -24.23 -0.80 -11.88
CA LEU A 250 -23.38 -1.46 -10.89
C LEU A 250 -23.67 -2.96 -10.79
N LEU A 251 -24.94 -3.38 -10.77
CA LEU A 251 -25.34 -4.78 -10.67
C LEU A 251 -24.70 -5.62 -11.79
N ASP A 252 -24.77 -5.16 -13.04
CA ASP A 252 -24.17 -5.83 -14.20
C ASP A 252 -22.64 -5.99 -14.07
N LYS A 253 -21.95 -4.99 -13.51
CA LYS A 253 -20.48 -4.91 -13.50
C LYS A 253 -19.81 -5.29 -12.19
N CYS A 254 -20.52 -5.39 -11.07
CA CYS A 254 -19.92 -5.52 -9.74
C CYS A 254 -19.06 -6.80 -9.61
N HIS A 255 -19.46 -7.89 -10.27
CA HIS A 255 -18.69 -9.14 -10.34
C HIS A 255 -17.26 -8.98 -10.90
N CYS A 256 -16.97 -7.87 -11.59
CA CYS A 256 -15.65 -7.53 -12.11
C CYS A 256 -14.76 -6.74 -11.14
N VAL A 257 -15.32 -6.14 -10.09
CA VAL A 257 -14.61 -5.22 -9.18
C VAL A 257 -14.56 -5.70 -7.73
N THR A 258 -15.32 -6.73 -7.35
CA THR A 258 -15.24 -7.38 -6.03
C THR A 258 -13.83 -7.91 -5.73
N SER A 259 -13.08 -8.37 -6.74
CA SER A 259 -11.66 -8.76 -6.62
C SER A 259 -10.69 -7.60 -6.35
N PHE A 260 -11.14 -6.34 -6.34
CA PHE A 260 -10.31 -5.20 -5.94
C PHE A 260 -10.31 -4.99 -4.42
N GLY A 261 -11.10 -5.78 -3.69
CA GLY A 261 -10.96 -6.00 -2.26
C GLY A 261 -12.24 -5.77 -1.45
N PRO A 262 -12.16 -5.98 -0.13
CA PRO A 262 -13.33 -5.96 0.75
C PRO A 262 -14.14 -4.66 0.73
N THR A 263 -13.50 -3.53 0.42
CA THR A 263 -14.20 -2.24 0.23
C THR A 263 -15.11 -2.28 -1.00
N MET A 264 -14.64 -2.77 -2.15
CA MET A 264 -15.49 -2.93 -3.34
C MET A 264 -16.58 -4.00 -3.13
N VAL A 265 -16.27 -5.07 -2.39
CA VAL A 265 -17.26 -6.07 -1.98
C VAL A 265 -18.37 -5.44 -1.14
N LYS A 266 -18.03 -4.59 -0.17
CA LYS A 266 -19.02 -3.83 0.61
C LYS A 266 -19.84 -2.89 -0.28
N SER A 267 -19.22 -2.12 -1.18
CA SER A 267 -19.94 -1.24 -2.11
C SER A 267 -20.85 -2.01 -3.08
N CYS A 268 -20.51 -3.25 -3.41
CA CYS A 268 -21.32 -4.18 -4.22
C CYS A 268 -22.35 -5.01 -3.42
N PHE A 269 -22.37 -4.93 -2.09
CA PHE A 269 -23.50 -5.34 -1.24
C PHE A 269 -24.44 -4.14 -1.04
N GLU A 270 -23.89 -3.03 -0.58
CA GLU A 270 -24.63 -1.80 -0.29
C GLU A 270 -24.81 -0.95 -1.56
N ILE A 271 -25.11 -1.56 -2.72
CA ILE A 271 -25.20 -0.87 -4.03
C ILE A 271 -26.17 0.31 -3.99
N GLN A 272 -27.28 0.16 -3.27
CA GLN A 272 -28.28 1.22 -3.10
C GLN A 272 -27.71 2.46 -2.41
N ASP A 273 -27.18 2.31 -1.19
CA ASP A 273 -26.57 3.45 -0.47
C ASP A 273 -25.28 3.94 -1.16
N THR A 274 -24.51 3.05 -1.81
CA THR A 274 -23.36 3.39 -2.64
C THR A 274 -23.76 4.32 -3.78
N CYS A 275 -24.75 3.95 -4.60
CA CYS A 275 -25.25 4.77 -5.69
C CYS A 275 -25.79 6.12 -5.23
N LYS A 276 -26.53 6.12 -4.12
CA LYS A 276 -27.08 7.33 -3.50
C LYS A 276 -25.98 8.29 -3.05
N HIS A 277 -24.99 7.80 -2.30
CA HIS A 277 -23.85 8.60 -1.85
C HIS A 277 -22.96 9.04 -3.02
N PHE A 278 -22.81 8.20 -4.05
CA PHE A 278 -22.04 8.50 -5.24
C PHE A 278 -22.66 9.63 -6.05
N ALA A 279 -23.94 9.55 -6.40
CA ALA A 279 -24.66 10.61 -7.11
C ALA A 279 -24.66 11.93 -6.32
N GLN A 280 -24.92 11.86 -5.01
CA GLN A 280 -24.80 13.03 -4.12
C GLN A 280 -23.38 13.64 -4.14
N SER A 281 -22.33 12.82 -4.16
CA SER A 281 -20.95 13.32 -4.26
C SER A 281 -20.72 14.03 -5.60
N VAL A 282 -21.09 13.40 -6.73
CA VAL A 282 -20.87 13.91 -8.11
C VAL A 282 -21.32 15.37 -8.24
N ILE A 283 -22.55 15.68 -7.81
CA ILE A 283 -23.19 17.01 -7.93
C ILE A 283 -22.34 18.13 -7.30
N PHE A 284 -21.77 17.90 -6.12
CA PHE A 284 -20.97 18.92 -5.41
C PHE A 284 -19.47 18.86 -5.77
N THR A 285 -18.97 17.70 -6.21
CA THR A 285 -17.53 17.44 -6.36
C THR A 285 -16.84 18.42 -7.31
N CYS A 286 -17.41 18.70 -8.48
CA CYS A 286 -16.79 19.64 -9.44
C CYS A 286 -16.52 21.03 -8.83
N ARG A 287 -17.45 21.58 -8.04
CA ARG A 287 -17.27 22.90 -7.40
C ARG A 287 -16.25 22.86 -6.27
N CYS A 288 -16.25 21.79 -5.47
CA CYS A 288 -15.26 21.59 -4.42
C CYS A 288 -13.84 21.44 -4.98
N PHE A 289 -13.66 20.69 -6.06
CA PHE A 289 -12.37 20.57 -6.76
C PHE A 289 -11.94 21.88 -7.41
N ASP A 290 -12.85 22.61 -8.04
CA ASP A 290 -12.56 23.94 -8.59
C ASP A 290 -12.11 24.95 -7.53
N TYR A 291 -12.58 24.82 -6.29
CA TYR A 291 -12.12 25.61 -5.16
C TYR A 291 -10.77 25.10 -4.64
N TYR A 292 -10.68 23.81 -4.29
CA TYR A 292 -9.49 23.18 -3.72
C TYR A 292 -8.24 23.31 -4.61
N ILE A 293 -8.35 23.12 -5.92
CA ILE A 293 -7.21 23.26 -6.85
C ILE A 293 -6.70 24.72 -6.88
N LYS A 294 -7.58 25.72 -6.69
CA LYS A 294 -7.19 27.13 -6.61
C LYS A 294 -6.56 27.46 -5.26
N GLU A 295 -7.17 26.99 -4.17
CA GLU A 295 -6.65 27.09 -2.79
C GLU A 295 -5.24 26.50 -2.71
N PHE A 296 -5.07 25.25 -3.14
CA PHE A 296 -3.79 24.53 -3.23
C PHE A 296 -2.69 25.31 -3.96
N LEU A 297 -3.00 25.90 -5.12
CA LEU A 297 -2.03 26.68 -5.90
C LEU A 297 -1.82 28.12 -5.40
N SER A 298 -2.61 28.59 -4.44
CA SER A 298 -2.53 29.95 -3.88
C SER A 298 -1.92 30.03 -2.49
N GLU A 299 -1.98 28.94 -1.72
CA GLU A 299 -1.46 28.87 -0.35
C GLU A 299 -0.06 28.25 -0.29
N GLU A 300 0.88 28.93 0.36
CA GLU A 300 2.16 28.34 0.76
C GLU A 300 1.94 27.35 1.91
N LEU A 301 2.53 26.16 1.82
CA LEU A 301 2.31 25.11 2.82
C LEU A 301 3.29 25.26 4.00
N HIS A 302 2.73 25.56 5.18
CA HIS A 302 3.49 25.63 6.43
C HIS A 302 3.43 24.32 7.23
N ILE A 303 4.58 23.80 7.65
CA ILE A 303 4.66 22.60 8.51
C ILE A 303 4.89 23.00 9.98
N THR A 304 3.91 22.64 10.83
CA THR A 304 3.89 23.00 12.25
C THR A 304 5.12 22.46 13.00
N GLY A 305 5.93 23.37 13.52
CA GLY A 305 7.19 23.08 14.21
C GLY A 305 8.40 23.75 13.55
N TYR A 306 8.34 23.93 12.22
CA TYR A 306 9.39 24.58 11.42
C TYR A 306 9.17 26.10 11.33
N THR A 307 10.02 26.78 10.55
CA THR A 307 9.97 28.23 10.28
C THR A 307 10.21 28.57 8.80
N LYS A 308 10.27 27.55 7.94
CA LYS A 308 10.33 27.67 6.48
C LYS A 308 9.06 27.03 5.92
N ASP A 309 8.46 27.69 4.96
CA ASP A 309 7.36 27.18 4.16
C ASP A 309 7.90 26.35 2.98
N ILE A 310 7.06 25.47 2.43
CA ILE A 310 7.46 24.51 1.39
C ILE A 310 6.68 24.66 0.09
N ALA A 311 7.38 24.43 -1.03
CA ALA A 311 6.74 24.23 -2.32
C ALA A 311 5.90 22.94 -2.31
N ARG A 312 4.65 23.06 -2.72
CA ARG A 312 3.66 21.97 -2.74
C ARG A 312 3.92 20.99 -3.89
N ASN A 313 3.57 19.73 -3.69
CA ASN A 313 3.72 18.71 -4.73
C ASN A 313 2.51 18.73 -5.67
N ASN A 314 2.67 19.29 -6.88
CA ASN A 314 1.59 19.32 -7.87
C ASN A 314 1.03 17.93 -8.22
N CYS A 315 1.81 16.85 -8.04
CA CYS A 315 1.34 15.48 -8.28
C CYS A 315 0.45 14.92 -7.16
N SER A 316 0.37 15.57 -5.99
CA SER A 316 -0.65 15.29 -4.98
C SER A 316 -2.07 15.66 -5.46
N LEU A 317 -2.18 16.49 -6.51
CA LEU A 317 -3.45 16.79 -7.19
C LEU A 317 -3.84 15.73 -8.25
N LEU A 318 -3.01 14.72 -8.54
CA LEU A 318 -3.23 13.80 -9.66
C LEU A 318 -4.61 13.11 -9.62
N ASP A 319 -4.95 12.46 -8.50
CA ASP A 319 -6.25 11.78 -8.34
C ASP A 319 -7.43 12.75 -8.52
N VAL A 320 -7.32 13.93 -7.91
CA VAL A 320 -8.35 14.98 -7.97
C VAL A 320 -8.52 15.46 -9.42
N CYS A 321 -7.44 15.59 -10.16
CA CYS A 321 -7.47 15.94 -11.57
C CYS A 321 -7.98 14.82 -12.48
N GLU A 322 -7.63 13.54 -12.23
CA GLU A 322 -8.25 12.40 -12.92
C GLU A 322 -9.77 12.42 -12.72
N GLN A 323 -10.22 12.54 -11.46
CA GLN A 323 -11.65 12.59 -11.13
C GLN A 323 -12.33 13.83 -11.72
N TYR A 324 -11.70 15.02 -11.69
CA TYR A 324 -12.23 16.25 -12.31
C TYR A 324 -12.44 16.11 -13.84
N MET A 325 -11.51 15.41 -14.52
CA MET A 325 -11.61 15.16 -15.95
C MET A 325 -12.67 14.11 -16.29
N LEU A 326 -12.77 13.04 -15.51
CA LEU A 326 -13.82 12.01 -15.62
C LEU A 326 -15.22 12.58 -15.37
N LEU A 327 -15.36 13.47 -14.38
CA LEU A 327 -16.59 14.21 -14.08
C LEU A 327 -16.96 15.28 -15.12
N HIS A 328 -16.15 15.45 -16.17
CA HIS A 328 -16.35 16.42 -17.26
C HIS A 328 -16.55 17.89 -16.81
N CYS A 329 -16.13 18.24 -15.59
CA CYS A 329 -16.40 19.51 -14.91
C CYS A 329 -16.14 20.76 -15.77
N HIS A 330 -17.00 21.78 -15.66
CA HIS A 330 -17.10 22.82 -16.70
C HIS A 330 -15.93 23.83 -16.81
N THR A 331 -15.10 24.04 -15.78
CA THR A 331 -14.13 25.14 -15.80
C THR A 331 -12.92 24.82 -16.67
N GLN A 332 -12.89 25.39 -17.88
CA GLN A 332 -11.85 25.10 -18.88
C GLN A 332 -10.42 25.42 -18.39
N THR A 333 -10.23 26.45 -17.56
CA THR A 333 -8.93 26.76 -16.94
C THR A 333 -8.42 25.61 -16.08
N THR A 334 -9.31 25.04 -15.25
CA THR A 334 -9.01 23.90 -14.37
C THR A 334 -8.81 22.62 -15.19
N LYS A 335 -9.60 22.40 -16.26
CA LYS A 335 -9.33 21.32 -17.22
C LYS A 335 -7.95 21.43 -17.86
N ASN A 336 -7.55 22.61 -18.31
CA ASN A 336 -6.24 22.83 -18.93
C ASN A 336 -5.09 22.56 -17.94
N LEU A 337 -5.22 23.03 -16.70
CA LEU A 337 -4.29 22.76 -15.61
C LEU A 337 -4.21 21.25 -15.28
N CYS A 338 -5.36 20.59 -15.10
CA CYS A 338 -5.39 19.16 -14.80
C CYS A 338 -4.84 18.30 -15.94
N ASN A 339 -5.08 18.68 -17.20
CA ASN A 339 -4.44 18.03 -18.35
C ASN A 339 -2.90 18.18 -18.33
N LEU A 340 -2.37 19.30 -17.82
CA LEU A 340 -0.92 19.46 -17.63
C LEU A 340 -0.42 18.60 -16.46
N ILE A 341 -1.09 18.61 -15.30
CA ILE A 341 -0.72 17.81 -14.13
C ILE A 341 -0.76 16.31 -14.44
N ILE A 342 -1.85 15.80 -15.02
CA ILE A 342 -1.95 14.40 -15.45
C ILE A 342 -0.81 14.09 -16.43
N LYS A 343 -0.63 14.89 -17.49
CA LYS A 343 0.45 14.70 -18.47
C LYS A 343 1.84 14.78 -17.84
N GLU A 344 2.04 15.50 -16.74
CA GLU A 344 3.31 15.59 -16.02
C GLU A 344 3.56 14.32 -15.21
N CYS A 345 2.65 14.03 -14.29
CA CYS A 345 2.82 12.97 -13.29
C CYS A 345 2.68 11.56 -13.90
N THR A 346 2.02 11.39 -15.05
CA THR A 346 1.89 10.10 -15.75
C THR A 346 2.89 9.90 -16.91
N LYS A 347 3.92 10.76 -17.06
CA LYS A 347 4.97 10.66 -18.12
C LYS A 347 5.68 9.31 -18.20
N LYS A 348 5.69 8.55 -17.11
CA LYS A 348 6.32 7.22 -17.01
C LYS A 348 5.30 6.18 -16.57
N ILE A 349 4.67 5.53 -17.55
CA ILE A 349 4.13 4.18 -17.33
C ILE A 349 5.32 3.27 -16.97
N ASP A 350 5.20 2.46 -15.92
CA ASP A 350 6.24 1.49 -15.60
C ASP A 350 6.27 0.39 -16.68
N PRO A 351 7.35 0.23 -17.46
CA PRO A 351 7.39 -0.78 -18.53
C PRO A 351 7.20 -2.20 -17.98
N ASP A 352 7.58 -2.44 -16.72
CA ASP A 352 7.41 -3.75 -16.06
C ASP A 352 5.93 -4.10 -15.77
N MET A 353 5.00 -3.15 -15.94
CA MET A 353 3.55 -3.35 -15.80
C MET A 353 2.84 -3.57 -17.15
N LEU A 354 3.52 -3.43 -18.29
CA LEU A 354 2.89 -3.52 -19.63
C LEU A 354 2.25 -4.88 -19.95
N PHE A 355 2.63 -5.94 -19.23
CA PHE A 355 2.00 -7.26 -19.33
C PHE A 355 0.49 -7.24 -19.00
N ILE A 356 0.01 -6.23 -18.27
CA ILE A 356 -1.40 -6.09 -17.89
C ILE A 356 -2.31 -6.02 -19.12
N ASN A 357 -1.81 -5.48 -20.23
CA ASN A 357 -2.54 -5.43 -21.51
C ASN A 357 -2.70 -6.81 -22.18
N ASN A 358 -2.00 -7.84 -21.69
CA ASN A 358 -2.11 -9.23 -22.13
C ASN A 358 -3.00 -10.08 -21.20
N ILE A 359 -3.40 -9.57 -20.02
CA ILE A 359 -4.30 -10.29 -19.10
C ILE A 359 -5.66 -10.46 -19.77
N SER A 360 -6.18 -11.69 -19.74
CA SER A 360 -7.51 -11.98 -20.25
C SER A 360 -8.58 -11.46 -19.28
N LEU A 361 -9.27 -10.39 -19.68
CA LEU A 361 -10.37 -9.79 -18.92
C LEU A 361 -11.69 -10.58 -19.01
N GLY A 362 -11.74 -11.65 -19.82
CA GLY A 362 -12.94 -12.48 -19.99
C GLY A 362 -14.19 -11.66 -20.33
N GLU A 363 -15.26 -11.89 -19.58
CA GLU A 363 -16.55 -11.18 -19.70
C GLU A 363 -16.47 -9.73 -19.17
N CYS A 364 -15.55 -9.43 -18.26
CA CYS A 364 -15.31 -8.09 -17.73
C CYS A 364 -14.61 -7.14 -18.70
N ARG A 365 -14.25 -7.59 -19.91
CA ARG A 365 -13.57 -6.76 -20.92
C ARG A 365 -14.33 -5.48 -21.26
N SER A 366 -15.66 -5.53 -21.37
CA SER A 366 -16.50 -4.36 -21.62
C SER A 366 -16.59 -3.41 -20.43
N ALA A 367 -16.44 -3.91 -19.20
CA ALA A 367 -16.46 -3.09 -18.00
C ALA A 367 -15.18 -2.24 -17.86
N PHE A 368 -14.05 -2.72 -18.39
CA PHE A 368 -12.74 -2.06 -18.36
C PHE A 368 -12.32 -1.39 -19.69
N GLU A 369 -13.18 -1.36 -20.72
CA GLU A 369 -12.78 -0.94 -22.09
C GLU A 369 -12.19 0.49 -22.15
N ASN A 370 -12.70 1.41 -21.34
CA ASN A 370 -12.21 2.80 -21.24
C ASN A 370 -11.17 3.00 -20.11
N VAL A 371 -10.64 1.93 -19.50
CA VAL A 371 -9.71 2.00 -18.36
C VAL A 371 -8.28 1.63 -18.78
N ASN A 372 -7.35 2.58 -18.64
CA ASN A 372 -5.92 2.27 -18.73
C ASN A 372 -5.47 1.47 -17.50
N LEU A 373 -5.63 0.15 -17.57
CA LEU A 373 -5.29 -0.77 -16.48
C LEU A 373 -3.80 -0.71 -16.09
N THR A 374 -2.90 -0.47 -17.05
CA THR A 374 -1.46 -0.35 -16.76
C THR A 374 -1.17 0.85 -15.86
N LEU A 375 -1.76 2.00 -16.16
CA LEU A 375 -1.66 3.20 -15.32
C LEU A 375 -2.36 3.00 -13.97
N PHE A 376 -3.57 2.43 -13.98
CA PHE A 376 -4.35 2.16 -12.77
C PHE A 376 -3.54 1.32 -11.75
N PHE A 377 -3.02 0.16 -12.16
CA PHE A 377 -2.27 -0.70 -11.24
C PHE A 377 -0.88 -0.15 -10.90
N SER A 378 -0.29 0.70 -11.75
CA SER A 378 0.93 1.44 -11.37
C SER A 378 0.65 2.42 -10.22
N ASN A 379 -0.43 3.20 -10.31
CA ASN A 379 -0.86 4.14 -9.28
C ASN A 379 -1.22 3.40 -7.98
N GLU A 380 -1.98 2.30 -8.04
CA GLU A 380 -2.40 1.53 -6.86
C GLU A 380 -1.26 0.82 -6.13
N ARG A 381 -0.21 0.46 -6.86
CA ARG A 381 1.06 -0.05 -6.31
C ARG A 381 1.87 1.07 -5.65
N GLU A 382 1.92 2.26 -6.25
CA GLU A 382 2.57 3.43 -5.63
C GLU A 382 1.84 3.86 -4.34
N ASN A 383 0.51 3.96 -4.38
CA ASN A 383 -0.38 4.25 -3.24
C ASN A 383 -0.32 3.17 -2.14
N SER A 384 0.32 2.02 -2.38
CA SER A 384 0.49 0.92 -1.42
C SER A 384 -0.82 0.34 -0.87
N VAL A 385 -1.89 0.39 -1.68
CA VAL A 385 -3.23 -0.13 -1.37
C VAL A 385 -3.61 -1.36 -2.20
N SER A 386 -2.92 -1.63 -3.32
CA SER A 386 -3.10 -2.86 -4.10
C SER A 386 -2.67 -4.09 -3.30
N LEU A 387 -3.60 -5.02 -3.08
CA LEU A 387 -3.35 -6.37 -2.56
C LEU A 387 -4.01 -7.39 -3.53
N PRO A 388 -3.50 -8.63 -3.61
CA PRO A 388 -3.95 -9.65 -4.55
C PRO A 388 -5.25 -10.34 -4.08
N TYR A 389 -6.30 -9.55 -3.84
CA TYR A 389 -7.56 -10.03 -3.27
C TYR A 389 -8.28 -11.03 -4.20
N LYS A 390 -8.64 -12.18 -3.63
CA LYS A 390 -9.50 -13.18 -4.29
C LYS A 390 -10.97 -12.74 -4.26
N ASN A 391 -11.79 -13.42 -5.07
CA ASN A 391 -13.24 -13.40 -4.86
C ASN A 391 -13.55 -13.97 -3.46
N PRO A 392 -14.39 -13.33 -2.62
CA PRO A 392 -14.53 -13.75 -1.23
C PRO A 392 -15.17 -15.13 -1.07
N TYR A 393 -14.76 -15.84 -0.03
CA TYR A 393 -15.37 -17.10 0.36
C TYR A 393 -16.83 -16.92 0.80
N LEU A 394 -17.68 -17.88 0.43
CA LEU A 394 -19.11 -17.91 0.76
C LEU A 394 -19.43 -17.52 2.21
N THR A 395 -18.77 -18.18 3.18
CA THR A 395 -19.04 -17.98 4.60
C THR A 395 -18.72 -16.54 5.05
N LEU A 396 -17.72 -15.87 4.45
CA LEU A 396 -17.43 -14.45 4.72
C LEU A 396 -18.55 -13.55 4.19
N LEU A 397 -19.07 -13.83 2.98
CA LEU A 397 -20.18 -13.09 2.38
C LEU A 397 -21.48 -13.27 3.18
N ILE A 398 -21.75 -14.50 3.65
CA ILE A 398 -22.90 -14.81 4.50
C ILE A 398 -22.77 -14.07 5.85
N ILE A 399 -21.61 -14.12 6.52
CA ILE A 399 -21.39 -13.41 7.79
C ILE A 399 -21.56 -11.90 7.59
N PHE A 400 -21.00 -11.35 6.51
CA PHE A 400 -21.11 -9.92 6.21
C PHE A 400 -22.57 -9.51 5.96
N GLY A 401 -23.27 -10.14 5.00
CA GLY A 401 -24.68 -9.86 4.72
C GLY A 401 -25.60 -10.05 5.94
N THR A 402 -25.36 -11.10 6.72
CA THR A 402 -26.04 -11.35 8.01
C THR A 402 -25.83 -10.21 9.01
N SER A 403 -24.63 -9.64 9.09
CA SER A 403 -24.30 -8.57 10.03
C SER A 403 -25.00 -7.24 9.70
N LEU A 404 -25.28 -6.97 8.42
CA LEU A 404 -26.01 -5.78 7.97
C LEU A 404 -27.50 -5.79 8.39
N ILE A 405 -28.09 -6.98 8.59
CA ILE A 405 -29.50 -7.12 8.95
C ILE A 405 -29.75 -6.61 10.39
N ARG A 406 -30.55 -5.55 10.49
CA ARG A 406 -30.91 -4.92 11.77
C ARG A 406 -31.93 -5.72 12.60
N HIS A 407 -32.65 -6.67 12.01
CA HIS A 407 -33.82 -7.34 12.62
C HIS A 407 -33.69 -8.86 12.82
N GLY A 408 -33.20 -9.27 13.99
CA GLY A 408 -33.15 -10.66 14.47
C GLY A 408 -32.49 -10.74 15.84
N SER A 409 -32.80 -11.77 16.63
CA SER A 409 -32.25 -11.95 17.98
C SER A 409 -30.88 -12.62 18.00
N SER A 410 -30.57 -13.44 16.99
CA SER A 410 -29.28 -14.10 16.77
C SER A 410 -28.75 -13.91 15.34
N LEU A 411 -27.47 -14.22 15.11
CA LEU A 411 -26.88 -14.26 13.77
C LEU A 411 -27.48 -15.41 12.94
N GLU A 412 -27.79 -16.57 13.54
CA GLU A 412 -28.46 -17.66 12.84
C GLU A 412 -29.86 -17.26 12.32
N GLU A 413 -30.67 -16.53 13.08
CA GLU A 413 -31.95 -16.00 12.61
C GLU A 413 -31.79 -14.99 11.47
N LYS A 414 -30.80 -14.09 11.59
CA LYS A 414 -30.51 -13.09 10.55
C LYS A 414 -30.01 -13.75 9.27
N CYS A 415 -29.18 -14.78 9.37
CA CYS A 415 -28.65 -15.51 8.23
C CYS A 415 -29.75 -16.24 7.45
N LYS A 416 -30.72 -16.86 8.16
CA LYS A 416 -31.88 -17.49 7.51
C LYS A 416 -32.70 -16.46 6.74
N LYS A 417 -32.96 -15.27 7.33
CA LYS A 417 -33.63 -14.16 6.63
C LYS A 417 -32.83 -13.65 5.43
N PHE A 418 -31.51 -13.49 5.57
CA PHE A 418 -30.64 -13.10 4.45
C PHE A 418 -30.81 -14.07 3.27
N LEU A 419 -30.72 -15.38 3.52
CA LEU A 419 -30.82 -16.41 2.48
C LEU A 419 -32.26 -16.60 1.94
N GLU A 420 -33.29 -16.26 2.71
CA GLU A 420 -34.70 -16.31 2.29
C GLU A 420 -35.15 -15.11 1.45
N TYR A 421 -34.72 -13.88 1.80
CA TYR A 421 -35.27 -12.63 1.27
C TYR A 421 -34.26 -11.76 0.50
N ASP A 422 -33.02 -11.64 1.01
CA ASP A 422 -32.06 -10.63 0.55
C ASP A 422 -30.96 -11.19 -0.37
N CYS A 423 -30.70 -12.50 -0.35
CA CYS A 423 -29.64 -13.14 -1.14
C CYS A 423 -29.89 -13.01 -2.65
N THR A 424 -31.15 -13.11 -3.09
CA THR A 424 -31.50 -13.13 -4.52
C THR A 424 -31.23 -11.80 -5.23
N SER A 425 -31.20 -10.66 -4.54
CA SER A 425 -30.76 -9.37 -5.11
C SER A 425 -29.23 -9.26 -5.26
N HIS A 426 -28.48 -10.16 -4.60
CA HIS A 426 -27.03 -10.27 -4.69
C HIS A 426 -26.56 -11.40 -5.63
N GLN A 427 -27.50 -12.09 -6.29
CA GLN A 427 -27.22 -13.13 -7.28
C GLN A 427 -26.54 -12.52 -8.52
N HIS A 428 -25.58 -13.25 -9.08
CA HIS A 428 -24.67 -12.87 -10.18
C HIS A 428 -23.67 -11.76 -9.85
N ILE A 429 -23.81 -11.07 -8.72
CA ILE A 429 -22.78 -10.19 -8.15
C ILE A 429 -21.63 -11.01 -7.56
N PHE A 430 -21.97 -12.11 -6.87
CA PHE A 430 -21.04 -12.95 -6.13
C PHE A 430 -21.20 -14.42 -6.55
N PRO A 431 -20.40 -14.93 -7.53
CA PRO A 431 -20.54 -16.29 -8.05
C PRO A 431 -20.53 -17.40 -6.98
N ASN A 432 -19.80 -17.19 -5.88
CA ASN A 432 -19.73 -18.11 -4.74
C ASN A 432 -21.04 -18.18 -3.93
N LEU A 433 -21.89 -17.14 -3.99
CA LEU A 433 -23.14 -17.00 -3.24
C LEU A 433 -24.37 -17.48 -4.06
N ASP A 434 -24.33 -17.34 -5.39
CA ASP A 434 -25.42 -17.67 -6.33
C ASP A 434 -26.11 -19.00 -6.04
N ALA A 435 -25.32 -20.06 -5.88
CA ALA A 435 -25.82 -21.41 -5.66
C ALA A 435 -26.64 -21.54 -4.35
N TYR A 436 -26.32 -20.75 -3.33
CA TYR A 436 -27.05 -20.72 -2.06
C TYR A 436 -28.34 -19.91 -2.18
N CYS A 437 -28.31 -18.73 -2.83
CA CYS A 437 -29.52 -17.95 -3.07
C CYS A 437 -30.57 -18.72 -3.90
N GLN A 438 -30.12 -19.44 -4.94
CA GLN A 438 -31.00 -20.23 -5.80
C GLN A 438 -31.56 -21.48 -5.09
N SER A 439 -30.76 -22.14 -4.26
CA SER A 439 -31.17 -23.38 -3.60
C SER A 439 -31.83 -23.21 -2.23
N ARG A 440 -31.80 -21.99 -1.65
CA ARG A 440 -32.36 -21.63 -0.33
C ARG A 440 -31.90 -22.56 0.81
N ARG A 441 -30.66 -23.04 0.72
CA ARG A 441 -30.02 -23.81 1.80
C ARG A 441 -29.63 -22.87 2.94
N THR A 442 -29.68 -23.38 4.17
CA THR A 442 -29.39 -22.61 5.39
C THR A 442 -28.41 -23.33 6.34
N ASP A 443 -27.69 -24.35 5.84
CA ASP A 443 -26.68 -25.14 6.56
C ASP A 443 -25.45 -24.30 6.98
N GLU A 444 -25.06 -23.31 6.16
CA GLU A 444 -24.07 -22.30 6.57
C GLU A 444 -24.52 -21.50 7.81
N CYS A 445 -25.83 -21.25 7.98
CA CYS A 445 -26.39 -20.53 9.12
C CYS A 445 -26.39 -21.34 10.42
N GLU A 446 -26.35 -22.67 10.38
CA GLU A 446 -26.43 -23.50 11.59
C GLU A 446 -25.26 -23.19 12.54
N ARG A 447 -25.58 -22.84 13.79
CA ARG A 447 -24.61 -22.44 14.83
C ARG A 447 -23.74 -21.23 14.43
N LEU A 448 -24.24 -20.33 13.56
CA LEU A 448 -23.45 -19.19 13.08
C LEU A 448 -22.95 -18.30 14.22
N ASP A 449 -23.77 -18.05 15.24
CA ASP A 449 -23.37 -17.33 16.46
C ASP A 449 -22.16 -17.97 17.15
N THR A 450 -22.09 -19.31 17.20
CA THR A 450 -20.96 -20.04 17.77
C THR A 450 -19.72 -19.93 16.87
N LYS A 451 -19.88 -20.20 15.57
CA LYS A 451 -18.81 -20.09 14.55
C LYS A 451 -18.16 -18.70 14.58
N VAL A 452 -18.98 -17.65 14.57
CA VAL A 452 -18.52 -16.25 14.58
C VAL A 452 -17.84 -15.93 15.90
N ASN A 453 -18.39 -16.30 17.06
CA ASN A 453 -17.76 -16.03 18.35
C ASN A 453 -16.41 -16.74 18.52
N GLU A 454 -16.30 -18.00 18.09
CA GLU A 454 -15.03 -18.74 18.07
C GLU A 454 -13.99 -18.04 17.17
N THR A 455 -14.39 -17.59 15.98
CA THR A 455 -13.54 -16.78 15.10
C THR A 455 -13.16 -15.44 15.74
N CYS A 456 -14.09 -14.71 16.37
CA CYS A 456 -13.78 -13.44 17.05
C CYS A 456 -12.73 -13.61 18.17
N VAL A 457 -12.80 -14.71 18.94
CA VAL A 457 -11.79 -15.03 19.96
C VAL A 457 -10.44 -15.36 19.31
N ASN A 458 -10.44 -16.18 18.26
CA ASN A 458 -9.22 -16.54 17.53
C ASN A 458 -8.55 -15.33 16.85
N LEU A 459 -9.32 -14.44 16.20
CA LEU A 459 -8.83 -13.21 15.59
C LEU A 459 -8.16 -12.29 16.63
N ASN A 460 -8.82 -12.04 17.76
CA ASN A 460 -8.23 -11.24 18.84
C ASN A 460 -6.91 -11.85 19.34
N LYS A 461 -6.86 -13.18 19.50
CA LYS A 461 -5.62 -13.88 19.87
C LYS A 461 -4.54 -13.75 18.81
N THR A 462 -4.86 -13.95 17.53
CA THR A 462 -3.91 -13.80 16.41
C THR A 462 -3.34 -12.38 16.35
N TYR A 463 -4.18 -11.35 16.50
CA TYR A 463 -3.70 -9.96 16.56
C TYR A 463 -2.81 -9.71 17.78
N ASP A 464 -3.10 -10.29 18.94
CA ASP A 464 -2.29 -10.14 20.15
C ASP A 464 -0.96 -10.90 20.07
N ASP A 465 -0.96 -12.13 19.53
CA ASP A 465 0.22 -12.95 19.26
C ASP A 465 1.14 -12.30 18.21
N LEU A 466 0.58 -11.57 17.24
CA LEU A 466 1.31 -10.73 16.28
C LEU A 466 1.75 -9.37 16.87
N GLY A 467 1.36 -9.02 18.10
CA GLY A 467 1.66 -7.74 18.76
C GLY A 467 0.77 -6.56 18.34
N LEU A 468 -0.19 -6.77 17.44
CA LEU A 468 -1.14 -5.78 16.91
C LEU A 468 -2.20 -5.33 17.92
N ALA A 469 -2.14 -5.83 19.17
CA ALA A 469 -2.78 -5.26 20.34
C ALA A 469 -2.47 -3.75 20.53
N SER A 470 -1.31 -3.28 20.06
CA SER A 470 -0.86 -1.88 20.21
C SER A 470 -0.20 -1.32 18.95
N ALA A 471 -0.26 0.00 18.80
CA ALA A 471 0.44 0.72 17.74
C ALA A 471 1.97 0.52 17.81
N ASN A 472 2.57 0.47 19.00
CA ASN A 472 4.00 0.17 19.17
C ASN A 472 4.38 -1.23 18.64
N GLY A 473 3.45 -2.18 18.64
CA GLY A 473 3.66 -3.50 18.02
C GLY A 473 3.85 -3.41 16.50
N VAL A 474 3.00 -2.65 15.80
CA VAL A 474 3.10 -2.38 14.34
C VAL A 474 4.52 -1.97 13.96
N TRP A 475 5.09 -1.03 14.71
CA TRP A 475 6.42 -0.49 14.43
C TRP A 475 7.56 -1.44 14.79
N THR A 476 7.37 -2.28 15.81
CA THR A 476 8.31 -3.35 16.18
C THR A 476 8.42 -4.38 15.04
N ILE A 477 7.29 -4.76 14.44
CA ILE A 477 7.24 -5.66 13.25
C ILE A 477 7.92 -5.00 12.04
N LEU A 478 7.65 -3.73 11.77
CA LEU A 478 8.12 -3.04 10.57
C LEU A 478 9.65 -2.84 10.53
N TRP A 479 10.27 -2.48 11.66
CA TRP A 479 11.63 -1.93 11.69
C TRP A 479 12.65 -2.72 12.51
N ASN A 480 12.23 -3.38 13.60
CA ASN A 480 13.14 -4.08 14.53
C ASN A 480 13.29 -5.57 14.20
N SER A 481 12.58 -6.06 13.18
CA SER A 481 12.44 -7.47 12.84
C SER A 481 13.20 -7.85 11.56
N THR A 482 13.98 -8.94 11.65
CA THR A 482 14.40 -9.80 10.53
C THR A 482 13.97 -11.26 10.81
N ALA A 483 12.80 -11.43 11.45
CA ALA A 483 12.34 -12.71 11.99
C ALA A 483 10.81 -12.88 11.88
N ASN A 484 10.06 -11.82 12.19
CA ASN A 484 8.62 -11.71 11.98
C ASN A 484 8.36 -10.73 10.83
N ASN A 485 8.28 -11.24 9.59
CA ASN A 485 7.70 -10.48 8.47
C ASN A 485 6.24 -10.94 8.31
N ILE A 486 5.28 -10.02 8.41
CA ILE A 486 3.93 -10.26 7.94
C ILE A 486 3.92 -10.16 6.41
N THR A 487 3.37 -11.18 5.76
CA THR A 487 3.49 -11.42 4.31
C THR A 487 2.38 -10.73 3.51
N THR A 488 2.45 -10.75 2.17
CA THR A 488 1.36 -10.19 1.32
C THR A 488 0.03 -10.92 1.57
N PRO A 489 0.00 -12.27 1.56
CA PRO A 489 -1.23 -13.03 1.82
C PRO A 489 -1.74 -12.86 3.25
N GLN A 490 -0.85 -12.71 4.24
CA GLN A 490 -1.28 -12.39 5.61
C GLN A 490 -1.91 -10.99 5.68
N CYS A 491 -1.35 -9.99 5.00
CA CYS A 491 -1.98 -8.68 4.91
C CYS A 491 -3.33 -8.70 4.19
N GLN A 492 -3.46 -9.47 3.10
CA GLN A 492 -4.73 -9.71 2.42
C GLN A 492 -5.77 -10.33 3.37
N MET A 493 -5.41 -11.45 4.01
CA MET A 493 -6.26 -12.20 4.93
C MET A 493 -6.72 -11.34 6.12
N LEU A 494 -5.79 -10.69 6.83
CA LEU A 494 -6.11 -9.85 8.00
C LEU A 494 -6.98 -8.64 7.61
N MET A 495 -6.86 -8.13 6.37
CA MET A 495 -7.71 -7.05 5.85
C MET A 495 -9.12 -7.51 5.44
N GLU A 496 -9.23 -8.71 4.84
CA GLU A 496 -10.51 -9.38 4.59
C GLU A 496 -11.24 -9.65 5.90
N GLU A 497 -10.58 -10.32 6.85
CA GLU A 497 -11.10 -10.62 8.19
C GLU A 497 -11.56 -9.33 8.89
N CYS A 498 -10.74 -8.28 8.90
CA CYS A 498 -11.13 -7.00 9.47
C CYS A 498 -12.39 -6.40 8.83
N THR A 499 -12.56 -6.48 7.51
CA THR A 499 -13.71 -5.85 6.86
C THR A 499 -14.99 -6.65 7.05
N TYR A 500 -14.93 -7.98 6.94
CA TYR A 500 -16.12 -8.83 7.06
C TYR A 500 -16.54 -9.06 8.52
N PHE A 501 -15.61 -9.03 9.47
CA PHE A 501 -15.90 -9.23 10.90
C PHE A 501 -15.99 -7.93 11.74
N GLU A 502 -15.60 -6.74 11.28
CA GLU A 502 -15.75 -5.48 12.08
C GLU A 502 -17.21 -5.21 12.49
N HIS A 503 -18.20 -5.69 11.71
CA HIS A 503 -19.63 -5.60 12.03
C HIS A 503 -20.16 -6.73 12.93
N ALA A 504 -19.41 -7.82 13.11
CA ALA A 504 -19.85 -9.02 13.84
C ALA A 504 -19.08 -9.25 15.15
N CYS A 505 -17.81 -8.85 15.21
CA CYS A 505 -16.92 -9.04 16.37
C CYS A 505 -16.77 -7.75 17.18
N LEU A 506 -17.32 -7.75 18.41
CA LEU A 506 -17.07 -6.67 19.36
C LEU A 506 -15.58 -6.59 19.71
N GLY A 507 -15.02 -5.38 19.68
CA GLY A 507 -13.66 -5.09 20.17
C GLY A 507 -12.49 -5.27 19.19
N ILE A 508 -12.69 -5.81 17.97
CA ILE A 508 -11.56 -5.95 17.01
C ILE A 508 -11.16 -4.64 16.33
N LYS A 509 -12.04 -3.62 16.33
CA LYS A 509 -11.88 -2.38 15.55
C LYS A 509 -10.52 -1.68 15.73
N SER A 510 -10.02 -1.55 16.95
CA SER A 510 -8.71 -0.92 17.21
C SER A 510 -7.54 -1.73 16.66
N ARG A 511 -7.58 -3.06 16.78
CA ARG A 511 -6.60 -3.98 16.19
C ARG A 511 -6.65 -3.91 14.66
N CYS A 512 -7.83 -3.77 14.07
CA CYS A 512 -8.00 -3.58 12.63
C CYS A 512 -7.44 -2.25 12.10
N GLU A 513 -7.42 -1.17 12.88
CA GLU A 513 -6.68 0.04 12.51
C GLU A 513 -5.16 -0.18 12.53
N ASN A 514 -4.65 -0.99 13.47
CA ASN A 514 -3.24 -1.40 13.50
C ASN A 514 -2.86 -2.30 12.30
N VAL A 515 -3.74 -3.21 11.87
CA VAL A 515 -3.59 -4.00 10.62
C VAL A 515 -3.50 -3.09 9.40
N LYS A 516 -4.45 -2.16 9.24
CA LYS A 516 -4.49 -1.18 8.14
C LYS A 516 -3.18 -0.37 8.07
N ALA A 517 -2.73 0.17 9.21
CA ALA A 517 -1.48 0.92 9.31
C ALA A 517 -0.22 0.08 9.03
N LEU A 518 -0.18 -1.17 9.50
CA LEU A 518 0.91 -2.12 9.21
C LEU A 518 1.02 -2.39 7.71
N CYS A 519 -0.07 -2.86 7.09
CA CYS A 519 -0.06 -3.36 5.72
C CYS A 519 0.22 -2.26 4.69
N TYR A 520 -0.34 -1.07 4.91
CA TYR A 520 0.01 0.15 4.17
C TYR A 520 1.53 0.43 4.24
N THR A 521 2.12 0.41 5.43
CA THR A 521 3.54 0.71 5.62
C THR A 521 4.46 -0.40 5.09
N LEU A 522 4.01 -1.66 5.09
CA LEU A 522 4.69 -2.78 4.42
C LEU A 522 4.69 -2.62 2.89
N GLY A 523 3.59 -2.13 2.31
CA GLY A 523 3.51 -1.80 0.88
C GLY A 523 4.52 -0.72 0.48
N ILE A 524 4.58 0.38 1.23
CA ILE A 524 5.55 1.48 1.01
C ILE A 524 6.99 0.95 1.09
N LYS A 525 7.31 0.18 2.14
CA LYS A 525 8.61 -0.48 2.32
C LYS A 525 9.00 -1.33 1.11
N ARG A 526 8.08 -2.15 0.58
CA ARG A 526 8.32 -2.99 -0.61
C ARG A 526 8.45 -2.19 -1.90
N SER A 527 7.67 -1.11 -2.07
CA SER A 527 7.80 -0.18 -3.20
C SER A 527 9.21 0.44 -3.27
N HIS A 528 9.75 0.89 -2.13
CA HIS A 528 11.13 1.39 -2.08
C HIS A 528 12.18 0.30 -2.34
N LEU A 529 11.99 -0.92 -1.83
CA LEU A 529 12.91 -2.05 -2.10
C LEU A 529 12.89 -2.47 -3.59
N ASN A 530 11.73 -2.42 -4.26
CA ASN A 530 11.61 -2.66 -5.70
C ASN A 530 12.34 -1.60 -6.53
N ASN A 531 12.27 -0.33 -6.13
CA ASN A 531 13.03 0.74 -6.77
C ASN A 531 14.55 0.56 -6.60
N VAL A 532 15.01 0.12 -5.42
CA VAL A 532 16.41 -0.26 -5.19
C VAL A 532 16.80 -1.48 -6.04
N TRP A 533 15.93 -2.50 -6.15
CA TRP A 533 16.18 -3.68 -6.98
C TRP A 533 16.36 -3.33 -8.46
N LYS A 534 15.44 -2.54 -9.02
CA LYS A 534 15.48 -2.08 -10.42
C LYS A 534 16.79 -1.35 -10.74
N LYS A 535 17.28 -0.57 -9.79
CA LYS A 535 18.54 0.19 -9.88
C LYS A 535 19.80 -0.65 -9.62
N LEU A 536 19.70 -1.72 -8.85
CA LEU A 536 20.74 -2.75 -8.71
C LEU A 536 20.84 -3.57 -10.00
N LYS A 537 19.70 -3.84 -10.65
CA LYS A 537 19.62 -4.47 -11.97
C LYS A 537 20.27 -3.61 -13.06
N GLU A 538 19.98 -2.30 -13.13
CA GLU A 538 20.62 -1.39 -14.09
C GLU A 538 22.17 -1.38 -14.01
N LYS A 539 22.74 -1.60 -12.82
CA LYS A 539 24.20 -1.56 -12.57
C LYS A 539 24.92 -2.90 -12.73
N MET A 540 24.22 -4.00 -13.03
CA MET A 540 24.82 -5.34 -13.14
C MET A 540 24.53 -5.97 -14.50
N PRO A 541 25.55 -6.35 -15.30
CA PRO A 541 25.32 -7.15 -16.51
C PRO A 541 24.84 -8.56 -16.11
N PHE A 542 23.64 -8.95 -16.54
CA PHE A 542 22.94 -10.15 -16.06
C PHE A 542 23.49 -11.50 -16.55
N THR A 543 24.67 -11.57 -17.19
CA THR A 543 25.25 -12.85 -17.67
C THR A 543 25.40 -13.85 -16.53
N ASP A 544 25.83 -13.40 -15.35
CA ASP A 544 26.26 -14.31 -14.28
C ASP A 544 25.64 -14.07 -12.90
N PHE A 545 25.15 -12.86 -12.61
CA PHE A 545 24.76 -12.53 -11.25
C PHE A 545 23.43 -13.18 -10.83
N SER A 546 23.46 -13.94 -9.74
CA SER A 546 22.43 -14.87 -9.26
C SER A 546 22.48 -14.85 -7.72
N ILE A 547 21.37 -14.58 -7.03
CA ILE A 547 21.43 -14.28 -5.59
C ILE A 547 21.59 -15.55 -4.74
N PHE A 548 20.98 -16.67 -5.15
CA PHE A 548 20.84 -17.89 -4.34
C PHE A 548 21.48 -19.17 -4.93
N ASN A 549 22.25 -19.06 -6.03
CA ASN A 549 23.03 -20.16 -6.64
C ASN A 549 24.26 -20.62 -5.79
N GLN A 550 24.09 -20.79 -4.47
CA GLN A 550 25.15 -20.62 -3.47
C GLN A 550 25.88 -21.90 -2.99
N SER A 551 25.48 -23.11 -3.40
CA SER A 551 26.18 -24.36 -2.98
C SER A 551 27.38 -24.73 -3.87
N HIS A 552 27.61 -23.97 -4.94
CA HIS A 552 28.69 -24.20 -5.92
C HIS A 552 29.64 -22.99 -6.05
N LEU A 553 29.43 -21.93 -5.26
CA LEU A 553 30.28 -20.74 -5.23
C LEU A 553 30.71 -20.46 -3.78
N PRO A 554 32.00 -20.16 -3.51
CA PRO A 554 32.46 -19.88 -2.16
C PRO A 554 31.82 -18.58 -1.63
N GLN A 555 31.21 -18.66 -0.44
CA GLN A 555 30.23 -17.70 0.11
C GLN A 555 30.71 -16.25 0.35
N SER A 556 31.92 -15.89 -0.10
CA SER A 556 32.53 -14.57 0.06
C SER A 556 32.84 -13.84 -1.27
N SER A 557 32.88 -14.52 -2.42
CA SER A 557 33.33 -13.93 -3.70
C SER A 557 32.26 -13.16 -4.47
N ASP A 558 30.98 -13.37 -4.18
CA ASP A 558 29.87 -12.84 -4.99
C ASP A 558 28.99 -11.86 -4.23
N THR A 559 28.78 -12.06 -2.93
CA THR A 559 28.22 -11.04 -2.02
C THR A 559 29.09 -9.78 -2.00
N SER A 560 30.42 -9.93 -2.08
CA SER A 560 31.35 -8.80 -2.20
C SER A 560 31.24 -8.03 -3.53
N LYS A 561 30.73 -8.66 -4.62
CA LYS A 561 30.43 -7.97 -5.88
C LYS A 561 29.17 -7.09 -5.78
N LEU A 562 28.24 -7.42 -4.88
CA LEU A 562 27.07 -6.57 -4.58
C LEU A 562 27.45 -5.27 -3.84
N HIS A 563 28.57 -5.28 -3.12
CA HIS A 563 28.91 -4.16 -2.23
C HIS A 563 29.09 -2.83 -2.96
N GLN A 564 29.82 -2.80 -4.08
CA GLN A 564 30.06 -1.55 -4.80
C GLN A 564 28.78 -1.01 -5.48
N PRO A 565 28.00 -1.80 -6.23
CA PRO A 565 26.73 -1.34 -6.78
C PRO A 565 25.71 -0.85 -5.73
N ILE A 566 25.67 -1.43 -4.53
CA ILE A 566 24.82 -0.91 -3.44
C ILE A 566 25.36 0.41 -2.88
N LEU A 567 26.69 0.58 -2.76
CA LEU A 567 27.30 1.88 -2.42
C LEU A 567 27.02 2.93 -3.50
N ASP A 568 27.05 2.56 -4.78
CA ASP A 568 26.71 3.42 -5.92
C ASP A 568 25.23 3.84 -5.88
N ILE A 569 24.30 2.91 -5.64
CA ILE A 569 22.87 3.21 -5.46
C ILE A 569 22.66 4.12 -4.26
N CYS A 570 23.37 3.87 -3.15
CA CYS A 570 23.20 4.71 -1.97
C CYS A 570 23.74 6.12 -2.17
N ALA A 571 24.85 6.31 -2.88
CA ALA A 571 25.32 7.64 -3.29
C ALA A 571 24.30 8.35 -4.21
N GLU A 572 23.70 7.64 -5.16
CA GLU A 572 22.72 8.15 -6.15
C GLU A 572 21.36 8.48 -5.51
N LEU A 573 20.76 7.53 -4.78
CA LEU A 573 19.36 7.56 -4.34
C LEU A 573 19.16 7.74 -2.84
N GLY A 574 20.16 7.50 -1.99
CA GLY A 574 20.03 7.61 -0.54
C GLY A 574 19.64 9.02 -0.06
N GLY A 575 19.92 10.07 -0.86
CA GLY A 575 19.52 11.44 -0.55
C GLY A 575 18.09 11.81 -0.95
N THR A 576 17.32 10.88 -1.55
CA THR A 576 16.02 11.21 -2.15
C THR A 576 14.89 11.30 -1.13
N ASN A 577 14.75 10.33 -0.23
CA ASN A 577 13.74 10.27 0.85
C ASN A 577 14.31 9.66 2.14
N GLU A 578 13.60 9.83 3.24
CA GLU A 578 13.96 9.41 4.59
C GLU A 578 14.15 7.89 4.77
N VAL A 579 13.40 7.06 4.02
CA VAL A 579 13.46 5.61 4.12
C VAL A 579 14.75 5.09 3.46
N LEU A 580 15.02 5.52 2.23
CA LEU A 580 16.27 5.20 1.53
C LEU A 580 17.48 5.81 2.24
N PHE A 581 17.35 7.03 2.80
CA PHE A 581 18.42 7.66 3.58
C PHE A 581 18.83 6.77 4.76
N ARG A 582 17.86 6.32 5.57
CA ARG A 582 18.16 5.42 6.71
C ARG A 582 18.79 4.11 6.30
N TRP A 583 18.29 3.45 5.25
CA TRP A 583 18.90 2.20 4.79
C TRP A 583 20.33 2.42 4.25
N CYS A 584 20.58 3.56 3.61
CA CYS A 584 21.89 3.89 3.07
C CYS A 584 22.92 4.38 4.09
N LEU A 585 22.53 4.64 5.35
CA LEU A 585 23.49 4.72 6.45
C LEU A 585 24.20 3.36 6.70
N HIS A 586 23.58 2.25 6.29
CA HIS A 586 24.07 0.89 6.50
C HIS A 586 23.89 0.06 5.22
N PRO A 587 24.63 0.38 4.14
CA PRO A 587 24.42 -0.23 2.83
C PRO A 587 24.83 -1.70 2.79
N THR A 588 25.88 -2.06 3.53
CA THR A 588 26.56 -3.37 3.52
C THR A 588 27.16 -3.68 4.89
N PRO A 589 27.61 -4.91 5.17
CA PRO A 589 28.37 -5.23 6.38
C PRO A 589 29.64 -4.37 6.52
N ILE A 590 29.68 -3.49 7.53
CA ILE A 590 30.84 -2.64 7.80
C ILE A 590 31.79 -3.35 8.78
N THR A 591 33.07 -3.45 8.42
CA THR A 591 34.15 -3.92 9.28
C THR A 591 35.06 -2.75 9.71
N PRO A 592 35.36 -2.58 11.02
CA PRO A 592 34.68 -3.21 12.15
C PRO A 592 33.19 -2.77 12.23
N PRO A 593 32.31 -3.57 12.86
CA PRO A 593 30.91 -3.20 13.08
C PRO A 593 30.77 -1.93 13.95
N PRO A 594 29.58 -1.31 14.00
CA PRO A 594 29.30 -0.23 14.95
C PRO A 594 29.50 -0.70 16.41
N PRO A 595 29.70 0.22 17.37
CA PRO A 595 29.88 -0.11 18.78
C PRO A 595 28.79 -1.05 19.33
N VAL A 596 29.19 -2.07 20.10
CA VAL A 596 28.30 -3.11 20.65
C VAL A 596 27.20 -2.54 21.57
N SER A 597 27.40 -1.33 22.09
CA SER A 597 26.40 -0.55 22.84
C SER A 597 25.30 0.09 21.97
N ILE A 598 25.20 -0.29 20.69
CA ILE A 598 24.20 0.19 19.73
C ILE A 598 23.59 -1.04 19.04
N THR A 599 22.37 -1.42 19.44
CA THR A 599 21.62 -2.50 18.79
C THR A 599 21.28 -2.11 17.35
N PHE A 600 21.76 -2.89 16.38
CA PHE A 600 21.71 -2.49 14.98
C PHE A 600 20.70 -3.31 14.14
N PRO A 601 19.65 -2.70 13.59
CA PRO A 601 18.71 -3.40 12.70
C PRO A 601 19.34 -3.55 11.30
N GLY A 602 19.51 -4.79 10.82
CA GLY A 602 20.41 -5.22 9.73
C GLY A 602 20.59 -4.32 8.49
N ASN A 603 21.70 -4.51 7.78
CA ASN A 603 22.11 -3.64 6.67
C ASN A 603 21.22 -3.82 5.40
N LEU A 604 21.25 -2.86 4.47
CA LEU A 604 20.39 -2.84 3.28
C LEU A 604 20.55 -4.10 2.41
N LEU A 605 21.77 -4.62 2.24
CA LEU A 605 21.98 -5.87 1.51
C LEU A 605 21.24 -7.04 2.18
N ASP A 606 21.36 -7.21 3.50
CA ASP A 606 20.63 -8.25 4.25
C ASP A 606 19.11 -8.08 4.11
N ARG A 607 18.61 -6.84 4.15
CA ARG A 607 17.18 -6.52 3.97
C ARG A 607 16.66 -6.90 2.59
N LEU A 608 17.44 -6.64 1.53
CA LEU A 608 17.12 -7.03 0.16
C LEU A 608 17.07 -8.56 0.04
N PHE A 609 18.11 -9.27 0.51
CA PHE A 609 18.13 -10.73 0.59
C PHE A 609 16.88 -11.29 1.29
N HIS A 610 16.52 -10.74 2.46
CA HIS A 610 15.40 -11.20 3.25
C HIS A 610 14.03 -10.90 2.60
N ASP A 611 13.84 -9.72 2.00
CA ASP A 611 12.56 -9.37 1.34
C ASP A 611 12.33 -10.24 0.09
N PHE A 612 13.34 -10.41 -0.77
CA PHE A 612 13.20 -11.27 -1.96
C PHE A 612 13.01 -12.75 -1.61
N SER A 613 13.70 -13.24 -0.57
CA SER A 613 13.48 -14.61 -0.06
C SER A 613 12.05 -14.81 0.45
N ALA A 614 11.53 -13.85 1.23
CA ALA A 614 10.17 -13.91 1.75
C ALA A 614 9.14 -13.88 0.61
N ARG A 615 9.29 -12.96 -0.36
CA ARG A 615 8.38 -12.83 -1.51
C ARG A 615 8.42 -14.02 -2.45
N HIS A 616 9.58 -14.67 -2.60
CA HIS A 616 9.71 -15.93 -3.32
C HIS A 616 8.90 -17.06 -2.65
N GLU A 617 9.04 -17.24 -1.34
CA GLU A 617 8.32 -18.29 -0.61
C GLU A 617 6.82 -17.95 -0.36
N ASP A 618 6.43 -16.68 -0.40
CA ASP A 618 5.02 -16.23 -0.52
C ASP A 618 4.45 -16.73 -1.85
N LEU A 619 4.97 -16.21 -2.97
CA LEU A 619 4.54 -16.52 -4.34
C LEU A 619 4.50 -18.02 -4.64
N LYS A 620 5.51 -18.76 -4.16
CA LYS A 620 5.60 -20.23 -4.28
C LYS A 620 4.51 -20.95 -3.49
N ARG A 621 4.11 -20.44 -2.32
CA ARG A 621 3.06 -21.00 -1.47
C ARG A 621 1.68 -20.79 -2.08
N ASP A 622 1.39 -19.57 -2.53
CA ASP A 622 0.04 -19.19 -2.98
C ASP A 622 -0.31 -19.84 -4.33
N LEU A 623 0.67 -19.92 -5.24
CA LEU A 623 0.49 -20.50 -6.58
C LEU A 623 0.37 -22.03 -6.59
N LEU A 624 0.57 -22.71 -5.45
CA LEU A 624 0.33 -24.16 -5.33
C LEU A 624 -1.15 -24.51 -5.09
N TYR A 625 -2.02 -23.52 -4.87
CA TYR A 625 -3.43 -23.71 -4.48
C TYR A 625 -4.44 -23.10 -5.47
N VAL A 626 -4.08 -23.01 -6.74
CA VAL A 626 -4.90 -22.45 -7.83
C VAL A 626 -5.91 -23.49 -8.34
N SER A 627 -6.94 -23.78 -7.54
CA SER A 627 -8.12 -24.57 -7.95
C SER A 627 -9.17 -23.74 -8.71
N GLU A 628 -9.15 -22.43 -8.46
CA GLU A 628 -9.91 -21.40 -9.17
C GLU A 628 -8.90 -20.52 -9.95
N PRO A 629 -9.27 -19.94 -11.10
CA PRO A 629 -8.38 -19.07 -11.85
C PRO A 629 -8.09 -17.77 -11.08
N PRO A 630 -6.90 -17.18 -11.27
CA PRO A 630 -6.55 -15.91 -10.65
C PRO A 630 -7.45 -14.77 -11.14
N THR A 631 -7.81 -13.88 -10.22
CA THR A 631 -8.48 -12.61 -10.50
C THR A 631 -7.55 -11.60 -11.19
N LEU A 632 -8.11 -10.49 -11.70
CA LEU A 632 -7.33 -9.43 -12.35
C LEU A 632 -6.30 -8.79 -11.39
N THR A 633 -6.63 -8.64 -10.12
CA THR A 633 -5.74 -8.06 -9.09
C THR A 633 -4.64 -9.03 -8.66
N GLU A 634 -4.96 -10.33 -8.54
CA GLU A 634 -3.95 -11.39 -8.40
C GLU A 634 -3.00 -11.42 -9.60
N CYS A 635 -3.53 -11.36 -10.83
CA CYS A 635 -2.70 -11.33 -12.04
C CYS A 635 -1.82 -10.08 -12.10
N ALA A 636 -2.36 -8.88 -11.86
CA ALA A 636 -1.58 -7.64 -11.86
C ALA A 636 -0.50 -7.62 -10.76
N THR A 637 -0.77 -8.22 -9.60
CA THR A 637 0.19 -8.26 -8.47
C THR A 637 1.23 -9.38 -8.65
N TYR A 638 0.78 -10.62 -8.80
CA TYR A 638 1.67 -11.79 -8.81
C TYR A 638 2.47 -11.91 -10.11
N LEU A 639 2.00 -11.44 -11.27
CA LEU A 639 2.84 -11.39 -12.48
C LEU A 639 3.92 -10.32 -12.39
N TYR A 640 3.64 -9.16 -11.78
CA TYR A 640 4.67 -8.16 -11.50
C TYR A 640 5.73 -8.69 -10.53
N GLU A 641 5.31 -9.37 -9.45
CA GLU A 641 6.22 -10.06 -8.54
C GLU A 641 7.00 -11.17 -9.25
N CYS A 642 6.35 -11.97 -10.10
CA CYS A 642 7.02 -12.97 -10.95
C CYS A 642 8.08 -12.34 -11.85
N HIS A 643 7.81 -11.20 -12.50
CA HIS A 643 8.81 -10.51 -13.32
C HIS A 643 9.96 -9.95 -12.49
N SER A 644 9.67 -9.34 -11.33
CA SER A 644 10.67 -8.84 -10.39
C SER A 644 11.61 -9.96 -9.89
N LEU A 645 11.02 -11.09 -9.47
CA LEU A 645 11.71 -12.21 -8.82
C LEU A 645 12.32 -13.20 -9.81
N SER A 646 11.75 -13.42 -10.99
CA SER A 646 12.37 -14.29 -12.02
C SER A 646 13.70 -13.72 -12.51
N ASN A 647 13.90 -12.39 -12.46
CA ASN A 647 15.23 -11.81 -12.69
C ASN A 647 16.26 -12.20 -11.62
N ILE A 648 15.82 -12.51 -10.39
CA ILE A 648 16.68 -12.96 -9.28
C ILE A 648 16.94 -14.47 -9.39
N PHE A 649 15.86 -15.27 -9.37
CA PHE A 649 15.88 -16.73 -9.18
C PHE A 649 15.93 -17.53 -10.51
N LYS A 650 15.64 -16.87 -11.64
CA LYS A 650 15.77 -17.30 -13.05
C LYS A 650 14.94 -18.44 -13.62
N ASP A 651 14.38 -19.33 -12.82
CA ASP A 651 13.20 -20.07 -13.27
C ASP A 651 12.22 -20.25 -12.12
N LEU A 652 11.08 -19.57 -12.22
CA LEU A 652 9.95 -19.72 -11.33
C LEU A 652 8.87 -20.47 -12.09
N THR A 653 8.91 -21.80 -12.06
CA THR A 653 8.00 -22.64 -12.86
C THR A 653 6.52 -22.35 -12.54
N ASN A 654 6.22 -21.95 -11.30
CA ASN A 654 4.89 -21.47 -10.89
C ASN A 654 4.47 -20.18 -11.61
N CYS A 655 5.40 -19.27 -11.93
CA CYS A 655 5.12 -18.06 -12.70
C CYS A 655 4.71 -18.37 -14.13
N THR A 656 5.37 -19.33 -14.79
CA THR A 656 4.97 -19.78 -16.13
C THR A 656 3.60 -20.46 -16.13
N ILE A 657 3.16 -21.01 -14.99
CA ILE A 657 1.79 -21.53 -14.80
C ILE A 657 0.80 -20.38 -14.55
N LEU A 658 1.13 -19.42 -13.68
CA LEU A 658 0.32 -18.22 -13.42
C LEU A 658 0.13 -17.37 -14.68
N GLU A 659 1.19 -17.14 -15.46
CA GLU A 659 1.14 -16.36 -16.71
C GLU A 659 0.23 -17.04 -17.73
N LYS A 660 0.35 -18.36 -17.88
CA LYS A 660 -0.59 -19.15 -18.68
C LYS A 660 -2.01 -19.10 -18.13
N ALA A 661 -2.20 -19.06 -16.81
CA ALA A 661 -3.53 -18.84 -16.23
C ALA A 661 -4.04 -17.45 -16.63
N CYS A 662 -3.40 -16.36 -16.20
CA CYS A 662 -3.81 -14.98 -16.43
C CYS A 662 -4.03 -14.58 -17.90
N TYR A 663 -3.27 -15.15 -18.85
CA TYR A 663 -3.48 -14.86 -20.28
C TYR A 663 -4.54 -15.77 -20.95
N ASN A 664 -4.93 -16.90 -20.34
CA ASN A 664 -5.91 -17.84 -20.90
C ASN A 664 -7.20 -18.00 -20.05
N SER A 665 -7.28 -17.37 -18.88
CA SER A 665 -8.44 -17.36 -17.98
C SER A 665 -9.47 -16.32 -18.41
N HIS A 666 -10.72 -16.66 -18.76
CA HIS A 666 -11.32 -17.97 -18.94
C HIS A 666 -12.36 -17.88 -20.06
N LYS A 667 -12.70 -19.00 -20.69
CA LYS A 667 -14.05 -19.15 -21.26
C LYS A 667 -15.00 -19.38 -20.08
N ASN A 668 -16.02 -18.53 -19.95
CA ASN A 668 -17.05 -18.56 -18.91
C ASN A 668 -16.50 -18.40 -17.48
N TYR A 669 -16.73 -17.24 -16.88
CA TYR A 669 -16.88 -17.11 -15.43
C TYR A 669 -18.18 -16.39 -15.03
N GLY A 670 -18.83 -15.70 -15.97
CA GLY A 670 -20.27 -15.48 -15.96
C GLY A 670 -21.02 -16.63 -16.65
N ARG A 671 -22.27 -16.82 -16.23
CA ARG A 671 -23.23 -17.84 -16.70
C ARG A 671 -22.73 -19.30 -16.69
N PRO A 672 -23.32 -20.16 -15.84
CA PRO A 672 -23.52 -21.55 -16.22
C PRO A 672 -24.19 -21.60 -17.60
N LYS A 673 -23.51 -22.17 -18.60
CA LYS A 673 -24.11 -22.43 -19.91
C LYS A 673 -25.25 -23.41 -19.73
N ASP A 674 -26.47 -22.95 -19.99
CA ASP A 674 -27.74 -23.70 -20.06
C ASP A 674 -27.71 -25.03 -19.28
N SER A 675 -28.02 -24.98 -17.98
CA SER A 675 -28.02 -26.14 -17.07
C SER A 675 -29.19 -27.10 -17.33
N LYS A 676 -29.25 -27.63 -18.56
CA LYS A 676 -29.75 -28.97 -18.85
C LYS A 676 -28.69 -29.97 -18.37
N PHE A 677 -29.16 -31.18 -18.04
CA PHE A 677 -28.46 -32.22 -17.26
C PHE A 677 -28.35 -31.89 -15.75
N SER A 678 -28.87 -32.72 -14.84
CA SER A 678 -29.74 -33.90 -15.07
C SER A 678 -30.58 -34.25 -13.84
N LYS A 679 -31.87 -34.56 -14.03
CA LYS A 679 -32.68 -35.29 -13.06
C LYS A 679 -32.34 -36.79 -13.14
N SER A 680 -31.56 -37.34 -12.20
CA SER A 680 -31.49 -38.79 -11.96
C SER A 680 -30.67 -39.14 -10.71
N ALA A 681 -31.26 -39.95 -9.83
CA ALA A 681 -30.65 -40.69 -8.72
C ALA A 681 -29.85 -39.87 -7.68
#